data_AF-A0A0C2WT84-F1
#
_entry.id   AF-A0A0C2WT84-F1
#
_cell.length_a   1.000
_cell.length_b   1.000
_cell.length_c   1.000
_cell.angle_alpha   90.00
_cell.angle_beta   90.00
_cell.angle_gamma   90.00
#
_symmetry.space_group_name_H-M   'P 1'
#
loop_
_entity.id
_entity.type
_entity.pdbx_description
1 polymer ?
#
loop_
_entity_poly.entity_id
_entity_poly.type
_entity_poly.pdbx_seq_one_letter_code
_entity_poly.pdbx_strand_id
1 'polypeptide(L)'
;MENCLDTAELGDALVHDLAIVLDKNFGYKGSFAHSENRPDAPNPFLGITDIGPISLPISEIDAKRIIANATQAPFGLGTSTVIDKEVRDTWQIDPPLVSFQNPTWESFLQSNIASICSALGLPDGYDIQYKLHKLLLYETGSHFRPHQDTQKEDGMFATMVVVLPSQYTGGEIVVSHGSISKVIDVSASCMTGVGVLSWYTDVMHEVKPITSGYRLVLSYNLMRRSLSGPEVIPTADNTSELTRLHEVLERWRTGGYKQLPEQHMVAVVLGHQYSESDLDMGQAALKGQDAHKVNQICSVAQMLGFELWLAKYERFNLRGVEVEYDESDGEAIELGPPGDIIEDVCTLEYFTDLTGSRVDGKITFFDAKGLIMGDPYNMGDPDDEIFNPGYNGNEPASVEYYYHRAALVIFHKEDLDRVMIIARGAKYGLDKLQPSLNQDNPTPENRKIADFLLEYNTMSTSIWKSMAEFPLRWHDLDLWNRTIKRSPIKRRPELLITLKKEIFLAWDAFGFQQVQSSYEAIVSEIRHDKSKLGFIHDIKAHAASLDEREVVEAWCSEQLVWFVKGIRPGFGSTANNILISIAKEDGIKVLKDFEGQHCHSFALKKIIDSFMSEKENIYASPHNQSGSSNGEDSSQIFNGLLDKCIRGIIRDQDLLSTESGRISRLLEVVKLCITTNRVDECTNIFRSIWNARGAGDALKKLTLYYVPLTIRLSTRLLELGTTLLSPPFATFARNVIRYYLSQMLGSKTHNPRSSPPTLPCNQSCKTCTSLRKFFEQLYVPHQDFCVSRKTRKHFVIVLRRLSDFVSFTEVTRNRYRVAKYRCFLIPNRWEHRLEEAKNFLISVGDDDFIEQLMGDQFEDLKIALEGKSSYNYTGPLPPHEQQGGTADNMADNTKDDIEVET
;
A
#
# COMPACT_ATOMS: atom_id res chain seq x y z
N MET A 1 -15.90 -13.29 16.12
CA MET A 1 -14.86 -13.50 17.16
C MET A 1 -14.97 -12.36 18.13
N GLU A 2 -15.62 -12.58 19.27
CA GLU A 2 -15.54 -11.67 20.43
C GLU A 2 -14.14 -11.80 21.02
N ASN A 3 -13.30 -10.77 20.87
CA ASN A 3 -12.05 -10.69 21.63
C ASN A 3 -12.31 -9.95 22.93
N CYS A 4 -12.18 -10.67 24.04
CA CYS A 4 -11.94 -10.12 25.37
C CYS A 4 -10.78 -9.11 25.31
N LEU A 5 -11.09 -7.83 25.36
CA LEU A 5 -10.19 -6.80 25.88
C LEU A 5 -10.60 -6.54 27.32
N ASP A 6 -9.60 -6.48 28.22
CA ASP A 6 -9.77 -6.28 29.65
C ASP A 6 -10.68 -5.06 29.92
N THR A 7 -11.76 -5.25 30.66
CA THR A 7 -12.75 -4.20 31.00
C THR A 7 -12.16 -3.04 31.81
N ALA A 8 -10.94 -3.19 32.34
CA ALA A 8 -10.19 -2.14 33.01
C ALA A 8 -9.49 -1.15 32.05
N GLU A 9 -9.16 -1.55 30.81
CA GLU A 9 -8.51 -0.67 29.83
C GLU A 9 -9.51 0.25 29.09
N LEU A 10 -10.78 -0.17 28.95
CA LEU A 10 -11.82 0.65 28.31
C LEU A 10 -12.25 1.87 29.14
N GLY A 11 -12.12 1.83 30.48
CA GLY A 11 -12.48 2.95 31.38
C GLY A 11 -11.52 4.15 31.36
N ASP A 12 -10.46 4.09 30.55
CA ASP A 12 -9.46 5.15 30.38
C ASP A 12 -9.54 5.84 28.99
N ALA A 13 -10.59 5.55 28.23
CA ALA A 13 -10.87 6.10 26.90
C ALA A 13 -12.04 7.10 26.92
N LEU A 14 -11.77 8.35 26.54
CA LEU A 14 -12.76 9.45 26.51
C LEU A 14 -14.04 9.07 25.78
N VAL A 15 -13.90 8.48 24.59
CA VAL A 15 -15.03 8.20 23.70
C VAL A 15 -15.93 7.10 24.28
N HIS A 16 -15.36 6.14 25.02
CA HIS A 16 -16.14 5.10 25.70
C HIS A 16 -17.02 5.69 26.81
N ASP A 17 -16.43 6.48 27.71
CA ASP A 17 -17.17 7.12 28.79
C ASP A 17 -18.25 8.07 28.27
N LEU A 18 -17.92 8.87 27.26
CA LEU A 18 -18.87 9.78 26.63
C LEU A 18 -19.97 9.01 25.92
N ALA A 19 -19.67 7.93 25.19
CA ALA A 19 -20.67 7.08 24.55
C ALA A 19 -21.64 6.47 25.56
N ILE A 20 -21.18 6.00 26.72
CA ILE A 20 -22.06 5.44 27.77
C ILE A 20 -23.04 6.49 28.30
N VAL A 21 -22.60 7.73 28.47
CA VAL A 21 -23.46 8.83 28.93
C VAL A 21 -24.45 9.22 27.83
N LEU A 22 -23.99 9.31 26.58
CA LEU A 22 -24.79 9.74 25.43
C LEU A 22 -25.74 8.68 24.88
N ASP A 23 -25.52 7.40 25.17
CA ASP A 23 -26.47 6.30 24.90
C ASP A 23 -27.76 6.45 25.71
N LYS A 24 -27.70 7.18 26.84
CA LYS A 24 -28.91 7.50 27.60
C LYS A 24 -29.78 8.48 26.84
N ASN A 25 -31.08 8.27 26.96
CA ASN A 25 -32.09 9.09 26.29
C ASN A 25 -32.27 10.48 26.93
N PHE A 26 -31.52 10.81 28.00
CA PHE A 26 -31.70 12.01 28.83
C PHE A 26 -33.17 12.32 29.13
N GLY A 27 -33.98 11.29 29.43
CA GLY A 27 -35.40 11.46 29.74
C GLY A 27 -36.29 11.93 28.57
N TYR A 28 -35.84 11.88 27.32
CA TYR A 28 -36.66 12.19 26.14
C TYR A 28 -37.81 11.18 26.01
N LYS A 29 -39.04 11.69 25.84
CA LYS A 29 -40.27 10.89 25.78
C LYS A 29 -40.95 10.90 24.40
N GLY A 30 -40.39 11.64 23.43
CA GLY A 30 -40.95 11.77 22.09
C GLY A 30 -40.73 10.52 21.23
N SER A 31 -41.47 10.43 20.13
CA SER A 31 -41.35 9.37 19.12
C SER A 31 -41.16 9.95 17.72
N PHE A 32 -40.67 9.13 16.78
CA PHE A 32 -40.49 9.55 15.39
C PHE A 32 -41.81 9.67 14.61
N ALA A 33 -42.88 9.06 15.12
CA ALA A 33 -44.21 9.12 14.56
C ALA A 33 -45.29 9.13 15.65
N HIS A 34 -46.41 9.76 15.35
CA HIS A 34 -47.59 9.88 16.19
C HIS A 34 -48.84 9.44 15.43
N SER A 35 -49.78 8.81 16.14
CA SER A 35 -51.09 8.46 15.62
C SER A 35 -52.14 8.60 16.72
N GLU A 36 -53.23 9.26 16.41
CA GLU A 36 -54.38 9.43 17.30
C GLU A 36 -55.68 9.31 16.51
N ASN A 37 -56.73 8.77 17.13
CA ASN A 37 -58.07 8.80 16.58
C ASN A 37 -58.92 9.84 17.32
N ARG A 38 -59.53 10.75 16.57
CA ARG A 38 -60.29 11.90 17.06
C ARG A 38 -61.77 11.76 16.71
N PRO A 39 -62.59 11.06 17.53
CA PRO A 39 -64.04 10.97 17.34
C PRO A 39 -64.76 12.30 17.63
N ASP A 40 -64.10 13.25 18.29
CA ASP A 40 -64.56 14.60 18.59
C ASP A 40 -64.37 15.59 17.43
N ALA A 41 -63.79 15.15 16.31
CA ALA A 41 -63.46 16.01 15.18
C ALA A 41 -64.73 16.65 14.56
N PRO A 42 -64.76 17.98 14.36
CA PRO A 42 -65.87 18.63 13.70
C PRO A 42 -65.89 18.28 12.21
N ASN A 43 -67.07 18.22 11.59
CA ASN A 43 -67.15 18.04 10.14
C ASN A 43 -66.53 19.27 9.43
N PRO A 44 -65.52 19.11 8.57
CA PRO A 44 -64.85 20.24 7.89
C PRO A 44 -65.77 21.04 6.96
N PHE A 45 -66.90 20.47 6.54
CA PHE A 45 -67.69 20.94 5.40
C PHE A 45 -66.78 21.15 4.18
N LEU A 46 -66.13 20.05 3.79
CA LEU A 46 -65.18 19.98 2.69
C LEU A 46 -65.88 20.36 1.38
N GLY A 47 -65.38 21.40 0.72
CA GLY A 47 -65.79 21.79 -0.64
C GLY A 47 -64.63 21.65 -1.60
N ILE A 48 -64.91 21.11 -2.79
CA ILE A 48 -63.95 21.02 -3.89
C ILE A 48 -64.48 21.85 -5.06
N THR A 49 -63.64 22.68 -5.65
CA THR A 49 -63.99 23.51 -6.81
C THR A 49 -64.52 22.63 -7.96
N ASP A 50 -65.53 23.10 -8.68
CA ASP A 50 -66.23 22.39 -9.78
C ASP A 50 -67.00 21.10 -9.39
N ILE A 51 -66.78 20.55 -8.20
CA ILE A 51 -67.56 19.43 -7.64
C ILE A 51 -68.63 19.95 -6.66
N GLY A 52 -68.28 20.91 -5.81
CA GLY A 52 -69.11 21.40 -4.71
C GLY A 52 -68.85 20.67 -3.38
N PRO A 53 -69.81 20.67 -2.44
CA PRO A 53 -69.63 20.08 -1.11
C PRO A 53 -69.55 18.54 -1.17
N ILE A 54 -68.65 17.98 -0.35
CA ILE A 54 -68.44 16.54 -0.17
C ILE A 54 -68.99 16.11 1.20
N SER A 55 -69.85 15.10 1.20
CA SER A 55 -70.40 14.56 2.44
C SER A 55 -69.41 13.60 3.11
N LEU A 56 -69.35 13.62 4.44
CA LEU A 56 -68.54 12.70 5.25
C LEU A 56 -69.45 11.90 6.21
N PRO A 57 -69.29 10.56 6.33
CA PRO A 57 -68.33 9.72 5.60
C PRO A 57 -68.54 9.70 4.08
N ILE A 58 -67.46 9.61 3.31
CA ILE A 58 -67.54 9.70 1.85
C ILE A 58 -68.36 8.55 1.24
N SER A 59 -69.23 8.88 0.30
CA SER A 59 -69.96 7.90 -0.50
C SER A 59 -69.16 7.47 -1.73
N GLU A 60 -69.45 6.29 -2.29
CA GLU A 60 -68.85 5.85 -3.56
C GLU A 60 -69.14 6.82 -4.71
N ILE A 61 -70.31 7.48 -4.70
CA ILE A 61 -70.67 8.49 -5.69
C ILE A 61 -69.72 9.69 -5.61
N ASP A 62 -69.49 10.21 -4.40
CA ASP A 62 -68.58 11.35 -4.20
C ASP A 62 -67.13 10.97 -4.48
N ALA A 63 -66.70 9.76 -4.11
CA ALA A 63 -65.37 9.26 -4.45
C ALA A 63 -65.13 9.25 -5.98
N LYS A 64 -66.09 8.73 -6.76
CA LYS A 64 -66.01 8.75 -8.23
C LYS A 64 -66.02 10.16 -8.82
N ARG A 65 -66.76 11.09 -8.21
CA ARG A 65 -66.76 12.51 -8.61
C ARG A 65 -65.40 13.16 -8.36
N ILE A 66 -64.77 12.85 -7.24
CA ILE A 66 -63.39 13.28 -6.92
C ILE A 66 -62.42 12.71 -7.96
N ILE A 67 -62.45 11.40 -8.21
CA ILE A 67 -61.58 10.75 -9.22
C ILE A 67 -61.71 11.41 -10.59
N ALA A 68 -62.93 11.72 -11.03
CA ALA A 68 -63.17 12.35 -12.32
C ALA A 68 -62.59 13.76 -12.48
N ASN A 69 -62.26 14.43 -11.37
CA ASN A 69 -61.70 15.79 -11.33
C ASN A 69 -60.31 15.85 -10.66
N ALA A 70 -59.74 14.70 -10.32
CA ALA A 70 -58.42 14.58 -9.71
C ALA A 70 -57.38 14.18 -10.75
N THR A 71 -56.12 14.46 -10.45
CA THR A 71 -54.99 13.93 -11.24
C THR A 71 -54.32 12.79 -10.50
N GLN A 72 -53.61 11.92 -11.21
CA GLN A 72 -52.74 10.95 -10.57
C GLN A 72 -51.62 11.68 -9.82
N ALA A 73 -51.36 11.26 -8.58
CA ALA A 73 -50.35 11.86 -7.73
C ALA A 73 -48.96 11.42 -8.21
N PRO A 74 -48.07 12.35 -8.58
CA PRO A 74 -46.72 11.97 -8.98
C PRO A 74 -45.83 11.72 -7.75
N PHE A 75 -44.65 11.14 -7.98
CA PHE A 75 -43.58 10.99 -7.00
C PHE A 75 -42.25 11.50 -7.58
N GLY A 76 -41.27 11.76 -6.71
CA GLY A 76 -39.93 12.19 -7.11
C GLY A 76 -39.07 11.01 -7.51
N LEU A 77 -38.37 11.11 -8.65
CA LEU A 77 -37.33 10.19 -9.10
C LEU A 77 -36.10 11.01 -9.49
N GLY A 78 -35.11 11.08 -8.60
CA GLY A 78 -33.99 12.02 -8.72
C GLY A 78 -34.48 13.46 -8.81
N THR A 79 -34.12 14.18 -9.88
CA THR A 79 -34.56 15.56 -10.14
C THR A 79 -35.90 15.66 -10.90
N SER A 80 -36.49 14.53 -11.29
CA SER A 80 -37.73 14.47 -12.09
C SER A 80 -38.94 14.13 -11.23
N THR A 81 -40.13 14.56 -11.69
CA THR A 81 -41.41 14.20 -11.08
C THR A 81 -42.16 13.31 -12.06
N VAL A 82 -42.45 12.06 -11.67
CA VAL A 82 -42.95 11.00 -12.57
C VAL A 82 -44.26 10.42 -12.03
N ILE A 83 -45.11 9.93 -12.94
CA ILE A 83 -46.32 9.17 -12.61
C ILE A 83 -46.06 7.70 -12.96
N ASP A 84 -46.02 6.85 -11.93
CA ASP A 84 -45.94 5.40 -12.06
C ASP A 84 -46.83 4.76 -11.00
N LYS A 85 -47.83 3.99 -11.45
CA LYS A 85 -48.81 3.34 -10.58
C LYS A 85 -48.25 2.13 -9.83
N GLU A 86 -47.11 1.58 -10.25
CA GLU A 86 -46.44 0.50 -9.52
C GLU A 86 -45.71 1.01 -8.26
N VAL A 87 -45.40 2.31 -8.24
CA VAL A 87 -44.76 3.01 -7.12
C VAL A 87 -45.79 3.76 -6.28
N ARG A 88 -46.66 4.54 -6.92
CA ARG A 88 -47.68 5.37 -6.27
C ARG A 88 -48.97 5.36 -7.08
N ASP A 89 -50.00 4.72 -6.55
CA ASP A 89 -51.35 4.76 -7.10
C ASP A 89 -52.23 5.53 -6.12
N THR A 90 -52.48 6.81 -6.40
CA THR A 90 -53.27 7.69 -5.54
C THR A 90 -53.78 8.87 -6.36
N TRP A 91 -55.02 9.28 -6.16
CA TRP A 91 -55.58 10.49 -6.77
C TRP A 91 -55.31 11.72 -5.89
N GLN A 92 -54.95 12.85 -6.49
CA GLN A 92 -54.72 14.10 -5.77
C GLN A 92 -55.56 15.27 -6.30
N ILE A 93 -55.87 16.19 -5.39
CA ILE A 93 -56.41 17.51 -5.68
C ILE A 93 -55.53 18.56 -4.99
N ASP A 94 -55.19 19.61 -5.73
CA ASP A 94 -54.30 20.66 -5.26
C ASP A 94 -55.00 21.57 -4.24
N PRO A 95 -54.25 22.12 -3.25
CA PRO A 95 -54.82 22.93 -2.16
C PRO A 95 -55.72 24.09 -2.58
N PRO A 96 -55.42 24.87 -3.64
CA PRO A 96 -56.27 25.99 -4.05
C PRO A 96 -57.70 25.59 -4.45
N LEU A 97 -57.92 24.32 -4.79
CA LEU A 97 -59.24 23.81 -5.17
C LEU A 97 -60.05 23.31 -3.97
N VAL A 98 -59.43 23.23 -2.79
CA VAL A 98 -60.02 22.68 -1.57
C VAL A 98 -60.41 23.82 -0.63
N SER A 99 -61.60 23.74 -0.05
CA SER A 99 -62.11 24.72 0.92
C SER A 99 -62.75 24.04 2.12
N PHE A 100 -62.65 24.68 3.28
CA PHE A 100 -63.26 24.24 4.52
C PHE A 100 -64.24 25.32 4.99
N GLN A 101 -65.53 25.00 5.05
CA GLN A 101 -66.56 25.99 5.40
C GLN A 101 -66.89 26.01 6.88
N ASN A 102 -66.43 25.03 7.66
CA ASN A 102 -66.63 25.02 9.10
C ASN A 102 -65.49 25.77 9.83
N PRO A 103 -65.75 26.92 10.47
CA PRO A 103 -64.72 27.70 11.15
C PRO A 103 -64.10 26.97 12.36
N THR A 104 -64.77 25.95 12.92
CA THR A 104 -64.21 25.17 14.04
C THR A 104 -63.17 24.15 13.58
N TRP A 105 -63.06 23.89 12.26
CA TRP A 105 -62.07 23.00 11.69
C TRP A 105 -60.63 23.48 11.95
N GLU A 106 -60.40 24.79 11.81
CA GLU A 106 -59.09 25.39 12.06
C GLU A 106 -58.66 25.22 13.54
N SER A 107 -59.60 25.43 14.47
CA SER A 107 -59.33 25.20 15.90
C SER A 107 -59.05 23.72 16.20
N PHE A 108 -59.71 22.80 15.49
CA PHE A 108 -59.40 21.37 15.58
C PHE A 108 -57.99 21.06 15.09
N LEU A 109 -57.60 21.55 13.90
CA LEU A 109 -56.24 21.38 13.37
C LEU A 109 -55.19 21.93 14.35
N GLN A 110 -55.39 23.14 14.86
CA GLN A 110 -54.50 23.76 15.85
C GLN A 110 -54.38 22.93 17.14
N SER A 111 -55.46 22.29 17.60
CA SER A 111 -55.41 21.42 18.79
C SER A 111 -54.52 20.18 18.57
N ASN A 112 -54.54 19.63 17.35
CA ASN A 112 -53.72 18.47 17.02
C ASN A 112 -52.23 18.83 16.96
N ILE A 113 -51.88 20.06 16.58
CA ILE A 113 -50.48 20.53 16.60
C ILE A 113 -49.87 20.38 18.00
N ALA A 114 -50.61 20.71 19.06
CA ALA A 114 -50.10 20.55 20.44
C ALA A 114 -49.83 19.07 20.79
N SER A 115 -50.78 18.17 20.48
CA SER A 115 -50.61 16.72 20.68
C SER A 115 -49.44 16.17 19.86
N ILE A 116 -49.33 16.57 18.59
CA ILE A 116 -48.25 16.16 17.69
C ILE A 116 -46.90 16.65 18.22
N CYS A 117 -46.79 17.93 18.63
CA CYS A 117 -45.55 18.47 19.19
C CYS A 117 -45.11 17.66 20.42
N SER A 118 -46.03 17.44 21.37
CA SER A 118 -45.73 16.64 22.56
C SER A 118 -45.31 15.20 22.21
N ALA A 119 -46.05 14.53 21.32
CA ALA A 119 -45.77 13.16 20.94
C ALA A 119 -44.48 12.99 20.13
N LEU A 120 -44.15 13.98 19.29
CA LEU A 120 -42.89 14.03 18.55
C LEU A 120 -41.72 14.52 19.41
N GLY A 121 -41.96 14.90 20.67
CA GLY A 121 -40.94 15.35 21.61
C GLY A 121 -40.41 16.75 21.34
N LEU A 122 -41.20 17.61 20.70
CA LEU A 122 -40.88 19.02 20.55
C LEU A 122 -41.16 19.76 21.88
N PRO A 123 -40.27 20.68 22.30
CA PRO A 123 -40.48 21.50 23.49
C PRO A 123 -41.76 22.33 23.44
N ASP A 124 -42.31 22.65 24.62
CA ASP A 124 -43.45 23.57 24.73
C ASP A 124 -43.07 24.97 24.21
N GLY A 125 -43.99 25.61 23.48
CA GLY A 125 -43.80 26.99 22.99
C GLY A 125 -43.20 27.14 21.58
N TYR A 126 -42.97 26.04 20.84
CA TYR A 126 -42.65 26.13 19.42
C TYR A 126 -43.81 26.74 18.62
N ASP A 127 -43.52 27.77 17.83
CA ASP A 127 -44.48 28.35 16.88
C ASP A 127 -44.47 27.55 15.58
N ILE A 128 -45.40 26.59 15.48
CA ILE A 128 -45.56 25.71 14.33
C ILE A 128 -46.66 26.22 13.40
N GLN A 129 -46.31 26.38 12.13
CA GLN A 129 -47.26 26.60 11.05
C GLN A 129 -47.60 25.27 10.37
N TYR A 130 -48.82 25.14 9.89
CA TYR A 130 -49.23 24.04 9.01
C TYR A 130 -49.82 24.60 7.72
N LYS A 131 -49.50 23.96 6.60
CA LYS A 131 -50.00 24.33 5.27
C LYS A 131 -50.52 23.11 4.56
N LEU A 132 -51.76 23.18 4.05
CA LEU A 132 -52.32 22.08 3.27
C LEU A 132 -51.46 21.87 2.02
N HIS A 133 -50.96 20.66 1.86
CA HIS A 133 -50.16 20.26 0.72
C HIS A 133 -51.00 19.60 -0.35
N LYS A 134 -51.83 18.60 0.00
CA LYS A 134 -52.70 17.87 -0.95
C LYS A 134 -53.94 17.28 -0.27
N LEU A 135 -55.03 17.18 -1.01
CA LEU A 135 -56.12 16.23 -0.73
C LEU A 135 -55.87 14.96 -1.55
N LEU A 136 -55.87 13.81 -0.91
CA LEU A 136 -55.56 12.50 -1.50
C LEU A 136 -56.75 11.56 -1.37
N LEU A 137 -57.06 10.83 -2.44
CA LEU A 137 -58.05 9.76 -2.45
C LEU A 137 -57.39 8.46 -2.91
N TYR A 138 -57.47 7.45 -2.05
CA TYR A 138 -57.03 6.08 -2.34
C TYR A 138 -58.27 5.25 -2.66
N GLU A 139 -58.25 4.52 -3.78
CA GLU A 139 -59.28 3.54 -4.13
C GLU A 139 -58.76 2.11 -3.90
N THR A 140 -59.56 1.10 -4.21
CA THR A 140 -59.13 -0.30 -4.05
C THR A 140 -57.90 -0.59 -4.94
N GLY A 141 -56.84 -1.13 -4.33
CA GLY A 141 -55.53 -1.37 -4.95
C GLY A 141 -54.54 -0.21 -4.80
N SER A 142 -55.01 1.01 -4.48
CA SER A 142 -54.16 2.17 -4.27
C SER A 142 -53.20 1.96 -3.11
N HIS A 143 -51.95 2.36 -3.32
CA HIS A 143 -50.83 2.18 -2.40
C HIS A 143 -49.75 3.23 -2.67
N PHE A 144 -48.77 3.30 -1.77
CA PHE A 144 -47.54 4.05 -2.01
C PHE A 144 -46.38 3.28 -1.39
N ARG A 145 -45.44 2.87 -2.24
CA ARG A 145 -44.21 2.16 -1.85
C ARG A 145 -43.39 2.93 -0.81
N PRO A 146 -42.47 2.27 -0.09
CA PRO A 146 -41.64 2.92 0.92
C PRO A 146 -40.92 4.14 0.37
N HIS A 147 -41.03 5.29 1.04
CA HIS A 147 -40.41 6.56 0.66
C HIS A 147 -40.23 7.48 1.87
N GLN A 148 -39.40 8.51 1.72
CA GLN A 148 -39.31 9.65 2.63
C GLN A 148 -40.00 10.88 2.04
N ASP A 149 -40.43 11.79 2.91
CA ASP A 149 -40.99 13.06 2.46
C ASP A 149 -39.85 14.02 2.11
N THR A 150 -39.86 14.52 0.88
CA THR A 150 -38.99 15.64 0.49
C THR A 150 -39.47 16.92 1.16
N GLN A 151 -38.53 17.74 1.63
CA GLN A 151 -38.83 19.09 2.10
C GLN A 151 -39.40 19.94 0.94
N LYS A 152 -40.58 20.53 1.15
CA LYS A 152 -41.31 21.30 0.11
C LYS A 152 -41.44 22.79 0.41
N GLU A 153 -41.16 23.16 1.66
CA GLU A 153 -41.25 24.52 2.17
C GLU A 153 -40.07 24.75 3.13
N ASP A 154 -39.59 25.98 3.21
CA ASP A 154 -38.50 26.33 4.13
C ASP A 154 -38.95 26.07 5.58
N GLY A 155 -38.07 25.41 6.36
CA GLY A 155 -38.36 25.04 7.73
C GLY A 155 -39.38 23.92 7.94
N MET A 156 -39.80 23.21 6.87
CA MET A 156 -40.62 22.00 6.98
C MET A 156 -39.83 20.87 7.65
N PHE A 157 -40.36 20.32 8.74
CA PHE A 157 -39.68 19.27 9.52
C PHE A 157 -40.52 18.00 9.73
N ALA A 158 -41.84 18.07 9.49
CA ALA A 158 -42.75 16.95 9.66
C ALA A 158 -43.96 17.06 8.72
N THR A 159 -44.63 15.93 8.54
CA THR A 159 -45.91 15.85 7.81
C THR A 159 -47.02 15.53 8.82
N MET A 160 -48.18 16.16 8.67
CA MET A 160 -49.41 15.78 9.36
C MET A 160 -50.42 15.26 8.34
N VAL A 161 -50.95 14.07 8.60
CA VAL A 161 -51.92 13.37 7.74
C VAL A 161 -53.23 13.22 8.50
N VAL A 162 -54.31 13.76 7.93
CA VAL A 162 -55.66 13.73 8.51
C VAL A 162 -56.53 12.83 7.64
N VAL A 163 -56.85 11.63 8.14
CA VAL A 163 -57.71 10.64 7.48
C VAL A 163 -59.16 10.96 7.81
N LEU A 164 -59.92 11.35 6.79
CA LEU A 164 -61.32 11.74 6.92
C LEU A 164 -62.24 10.50 6.92
N PRO A 165 -63.45 10.62 7.52
CA PRO A 165 -64.37 9.50 7.60
C PRO A 165 -64.73 8.95 6.21
N SER A 166 -64.51 7.65 6.01
CA SER A 166 -64.70 6.94 4.75
C SER A 166 -64.72 5.43 4.97
N GLN A 167 -65.48 4.67 4.16
CA GLN A 167 -65.52 3.22 4.29
C GLN A 167 -64.38 2.57 3.49
N TYR A 168 -63.44 1.91 4.17
CA TYR A 168 -62.37 1.15 3.52
C TYR A 168 -61.80 0.03 4.43
N THR A 169 -61.04 -0.88 3.84
CA THR A 169 -60.22 -1.90 4.56
C THR A 169 -58.79 -1.96 4.01
N GLY A 170 -57.85 -2.44 4.83
CA GLY A 170 -56.41 -2.36 4.53
C GLY A 170 -55.89 -0.93 4.61
N GLY A 171 -54.78 -0.65 3.94
CA GLY A 171 -54.20 0.69 3.94
C GLY A 171 -53.33 1.01 5.14
N GLU A 172 -52.84 -0.01 5.86
CA GLU A 172 -51.93 0.16 6.99
C GLU A 172 -50.73 1.02 6.59
N ILE A 173 -50.34 1.92 7.48
CA ILE A 173 -49.20 2.80 7.26
C ILE A 173 -48.03 2.23 8.06
N VAL A 174 -47.00 1.81 7.35
CA VAL A 174 -45.75 1.35 7.97
C VAL A 174 -44.83 2.56 8.04
N VAL A 175 -44.34 2.90 9.23
CA VAL A 175 -43.37 3.98 9.45
C VAL A 175 -42.11 3.41 10.10
N SER A 176 -40.95 3.81 9.62
CA SER A 176 -39.66 3.35 10.13
C SER A 176 -38.63 4.47 10.21
N HIS A 177 -37.82 4.44 11.27
CA HIS A 177 -36.71 5.35 11.50
C HIS A 177 -35.54 4.54 12.07
N GLY A 178 -34.41 4.52 11.36
CA GLY A 178 -33.33 3.57 11.63
C GLY A 178 -33.82 2.12 11.63
N SER A 179 -33.43 1.35 12.65
CA SER A 179 -33.81 -0.07 12.80
C SER A 179 -35.22 -0.29 13.39
N ILE A 180 -35.96 0.78 13.72
CA ILE A 180 -37.27 0.68 14.37
C ILE A 180 -38.38 0.88 13.34
N SER A 181 -39.32 -0.08 13.26
CA SER A 181 -40.50 0.00 12.41
C SER A 181 -41.80 -0.14 13.22
N LYS A 182 -42.85 0.58 12.84
CA LYS A 182 -44.19 0.54 13.44
C LYS A 182 -45.25 0.44 12.35
N VAL A 183 -46.28 -0.35 12.60
CA VAL A 183 -47.47 -0.41 11.74
C VAL A 183 -48.59 0.35 12.42
N ILE A 184 -49.16 1.32 11.70
CA ILE A 184 -50.26 2.16 12.15
C ILE A 184 -51.51 1.79 11.35
N ASP A 185 -52.53 1.34 12.06
CA ASP A 185 -53.85 1.03 11.49
C ASP A 185 -54.92 1.95 12.09
N VAL A 186 -55.53 2.78 11.24
CA VAL A 186 -56.62 3.69 11.58
C VAL A 186 -57.97 3.27 10.97
N SER A 187 -58.03 2.06 10.38
CA SER A 187 -59.24 1.55 9.72
C SER A 187 -60.38 1.23 10.71
N ALA A 188 -60.06 0.90 11.97
CA ALA A 188 -61.04 0.56 12.98
C ALA A 188 -62.09 1.67 13.26
N SER A 189 -61.71 2.93 13.05
CA SER A 189 -62.57 4.11 13.24
C SER A 189 -62.95 4.81 11.93
N CYS A 190 -62.70 4.17 10.77
CA CYS A 190 -62.79 4.78 9.45
C CYS A 190 -64.14 5.46 9.16
N MET A 191 -65.24 4.99 9.74
CA MET A 191 -66.59 5.54 9.51
C MET A 191 -67.01 6.64 10.49
N THR A 192 -66.37 6.77 11.65
CA THR A 192 -66.92 7.56 12.77
C THR A 192 -65.93 8.54 13.38
N GLY A 193 -64.63 8.37 13.14
CA GLY A 193 -63.58 9.24 13.66
C GLY A 193 -62.68 9.79 12.57
N VAL A 194 -61.92 10.82 12.91
CA VAL A 194 -60.83 11.34 12.08
C VAL A 194 -59.52 10.77 12.63
N GLY A 195 -58.77 10.07 11.79
CA GLY A 195 -57.41 9.65 12.13
C GLY A 195 -56.43 10.79 11.92
N VAL A 196 -55.61 11.12 12.92
CA VAL A 196 -54.54 12.10 12.80
C VAL A 196 -53.21 11.40 13.00
N LEU A 197 -52.36 11.51 11.99
CA LEU A 197 -51.04 10.89 11.95
C LEU A 197 -50.00 11.98 11.72
N SER A 198 -48.80 11.79 12.26
CA SER A 198 -47.69 12.67 11.96
C SER A 198 -46.35 11.95 12.10
N TRP A 199 -45.37 12.36 11.30
CA TRP A 199 -44.00 11.85 11.35
C TRP A 199 -43.02 12.92 10.87
N TYR A 200 -41.76 12.81 11.29
CA TYR A 200 -40.68 13.66 10.77
C TYR A 200 -40.40 13.37 9.29
N THR A 201 -39.87 14.35 8.55
CA THR A 201 -39.66 14.23 7.09
C THR A 201 -38.71 13.09 6.70
N ASP A 202 -37.75 12.77 7.56
CA ASP A 202 -36.75 11.72 7.37
C ASP A 202 -37.25 10.32 7.79
N VAL A 203 -38.51 10.18 8.18
CA VAL A 203 -39.13 8.88 8.45
C VAL A 203 -39.51 8.20 7.15
N MET A 204 -38.95 7.01 6.92
CA MET A 204 -39.38 6.13 5.83
C MET A 204 -40.81 5.66 6.12
N HIS A 205 -41.70 5.80 5.15
CA HIS A 205 -43.08 5.38 5.30
C HIS A 205 -43.65 4.76 4.04
N GLU A 206 -44.57 3.82 4.24
CA GLU A 206 -45.25 3.06 3.19
C GLU A 206 -46.75 3.03 3.50
N VAL A 207 -47.56 3.20 2.46
CA VAL A 207 -48.99 2.95 2.50
C VAL A 207 -49.26 1.59 1.86
N LYS A 208 -49.69 0.61 2.66
CA LYS A 208 -50.10 -0.70 2.14
C LYS A 208 -51.36 -0.58 1.26
N PRO A 209 -51.62 -1.54 0.36
CA PRO A 209 -52.77 -1.49 -0.52
C PRO A 209 -54.11 -1.41 0.22
N ILE A 210 -54.99 -0.52 -0.25
CA ILE A 210 -56.41 -0.56 0.15
C ILE A 210 -57.04 -1.80 -0.45
N THR A 211 -57.62 -2.66 0.39
CA THR A 211 -58.22 -3.94 -0.04
C THR A 211 -59.69 -3.80 -0.44
N SER A 212 -60.39 -2.81 0.09
CA SER A 212 -61.74 -2.45 -0.36
C SER A 212 -62.08 -0.99 -0.02
N GLY A 213 -62.99 -0.39 -0.78
CA GLY A 213 -63.54 0.94 -0.51
C GLY A 213 -62.63 2.09 -0.93
N TYR A 214 -62.79 3.24 -0.26
CA TYR A 214 -62.05 4.48 -0.54
C TYR A 214 -61.57 5.15 0.74
N ARG A 215 -60.33 5.64 0.75
CA ARG A 215 -59.77 6.41 1.88
C ARG A 215 -59.46 7.83 1.45
N LEU A 216 -60.09 8.81 2.10
CA LEU A 216 -59.89 10.24 1.83
C LEU A 216 -58.97 10.86 2.90
N VAL A 217 -57.96 11.61 2.46
CA VAL A 217 -56.86 12.06 3.32
C VAL A 217 -56.45 13.50 3.00
N LEU A 218 -56.22 14.32 4.01
CA LEU A 218 -55.57 15.62 3.88
C LEU A 218 -54.11 15.51 4.36
N SER A 219 -53.16 15.97 3.56
CA SER A 219 -51.74 16.02 3.91
C SER A 219 -51.31 17.47 4.11
N TYR A 220 -50.72 17.78 5.27
CA TYR A 220 -50.22 19.09 5.67
C TYR A 220 -48.71 19.04 5.90
N ASN A 221 -48.00 20.07 5.45
CA ASN A 221 -46.60 20.29 5.80
C ASN A 221 -46.55 21.07 7.12
N LEU A 222 -45.76 20.61 8.10
CA LEU A 222 -45.51 21.31 9.36
C LEU A 222 -44.17 22.05 9.29
N MET A 223 -44.19 23.37 9.53
CA MET A 223 -43.05 24.27 9.40
C MET A 223 -42.81 25.05 10.70
N ARG A 224 -41.55 25.38 11.01
CA ARG A 224 -41.19 26.23 12.16
C ARG A 224 -41.28 27.72 11.75
N ARG A 225 -42.02 28.56 12.50
CA ARG A 225 -42.10 30.03 12.23
C ARG A 225 -40.89 30.79 12.77
N SER A 226 -40.39 30.41 13.95
CA SER A 226 -39.21 31.01 14.57
C SER A 226 -38.02 30.06 14.48
N LEU A 227 -36.91 30.58 13.98
CA LEU A 227 -35.62 29.88 13.86
C LEU A 227 -34.77 30.00 15.13
N SER A 228 -35.26 30.69 16.17
CA SER A 228 -34.69 30.62 17.52
C SER A 228 -35.49 29.60 18.32
N GLY A 229 -34.86 28.43 18.57
CA GLY A 229 -35.45 27.40 19.42
C GLY A 229 -35.61 27.87 20.87
N PRO A 230 -36.64 27.43 21.61
CA PRO A 230 -36.75 27.67 23.03
C PRO A 230 -35.61 26.98 23.79
N GLU A 231 -35.08 27.66 24.82
CA GLU A 231 -34.14 27.05 25.79
C GLU A 231 -34.82 25.87 26.47
N VAL A 232 -34.31 24.66 26.25
CA VAL A 232 -34.76 23.48 27.00
C VAL A 232 -34.09 23.50 28.37
N ILE A 233 -34.87 23.85 29.39
CA ILE A 233 -34.41 23.84 30.79
C ILE A 233 -34.25 22.37 31.24
N PRO A 234 -33.12 21.98 31.84
CA PRO A 234 -32.93 20.66 32.42
C PRO A 234 -34.06 20.31 33.41
N THR A 235 -34.76 19.21 33.17
CA THR A 235 -35.76 18.68 34.10
C THR A 235 -35.08 17.93 35.25
N ALA A 236 -35.68 17.95 36.44
CA ALA A 236 -35.14 17.29 37.64
C ALA A 236 -34.80 15.79 37.43
N ASP A 237 -35.52 15.12 36.52
CA ASP A 237 -35.34 13.71 36.18
C ASP A 237 -33.98 13.36 35.53
N ASN A 238 -33.26 14.34 34.96
CA ASN A 238 -31.99 14.12 34.23
C ASN A 238 -30.74 14.52 35.02
N THR A 239 -30.90 14.89 36.28
CA THR A 239 -29.82 15.48 37.09
C THR A 239 -28.62 14.54 37.23
N SER A 240 -28.85 13.22 37.27
CA SER A 240 -27.79 12.23 37.42
C SER A 240 -26.94 12.08 36.15
N GLU A 241 -27.58 12.09 34.99
CA GLU A 241 -26.97 11.96 33.66
C GLU A 241 -26.17 13.21 33.31
N LEU A 242 -26.70 14.40 33.63
CA LEU A 242 -25.98 15.66 33.46
C LEU A 242 -24.77 15.78 34.39
N THR A 243 -24.88 15.28 35.63
CA THR A 243 -23.75 15.22 36.56
C THR A 243 -22.65 14.33 35.99
N ARG A 244 -23.02 13.16 35.47
CA ARG A 244 -22.05 12.25 34.83
C ARG A 244 -21.43 12.85 33.56
N LEU A 245 -22.22 13.55 32.74
CA LEU A 245 -21.69 14.27 31.58
C LEU A 245 -20.68 15.35 31.99
N HIS A 246 -20.99 16.11 33.05
CA HIS A 246 -20.09 17.10 33.61
C HIS A 246 -18.78 16.46 34.11
N GLU A 247 -18.85 15.33 34.82
CA GLU A 247 -17.66 14.59 35.28
C GLU A 247 -16.77 14.14 34.11
N VAL A 248 -17.37 13.61 33.03
CA VAL A 248 -16.63 13.18 31.83
C VAL A 248 -15.97 14.36 31.12
N LEU A 249 -16.71 15.44 30.88
CA LEU A 249 -16.18 16.63 30.20
C LEU A 249 -15.12 17.36 31.06
N GLU A 250 -15.28 17.41 32.38
CA GLU A 250 -14.29 17.98 33.29
C GLU A 250 -13.02 17.12 33.34
N ARG A 251 -13.15 15.80 33.34
CA ARG A 251 -12.01 14.87 33.22
C ARG A 251 -11.28 15.06 31.89
N TRP A 252 -12.01 15.27 30.79
CA TRP A 252 -11.41 15.60 29.50
C TRP A 252 -10.64 16.92 29.56
N ARG A 253 -11.29 17.98 30.04
CA ARG A 253 -10.69 19.32 30.17
C ARG A 253 -9.41 19.33 31.00
N THR A 254 -9.36 18.53 32.06
CA THR A 254 -8.22 18.45 32.99
C THR A 254 -7.14 17.45 32.56
N GLY A 255 -7.26 16.83 31.38
CA GLY A 255 -6.28 15.88 30.85
C GLY A 255 -6.27 14.53 31.59
N GLY A 256 -7.39 14.14 32.19
CA GLY A 256 -7.52 12.91 32.98
C GLY A 256 -7.70 11.62 32.16
N TYR A 257 -7.67 11.69 30.83
CA TYR A 257 -7.73 10.55 29.92
C TYR A 257 -6.36 10.29 29.29
N LYS A 258 -5.92 9.02 29.29
CA LYS A 258 -4.67 8.62 28.61
C LYS A 258 -4.84 8.44 27.11
N GLN A 259 -6.05 8.08 26.68
CA GLN A 259 -6.40 7.85 25.28
C GLN A 259 -7.36 8.94 24.80
N LEU A 260 -6.86 9.82 23.94
CA LEU A 260 -7.64 10.83 23.24
C LEU A 260 -7.68 10.49 21.74
N PRO A 261 -8.75 10.88 21.03
CA PRO A 261 -8.79 10.81 19.56
C PRO A 261 -7.62 11.58 18.93
N GLU A 262 -7.10 11.10 17.79
CA GLU A 262 -5.95 11.73 17.12
C GLU A 262 -6.18 13.21 16.78
N GLN A 263 -7.41 13.59 16.47
CA GLN A 263 -7.79 14.96 16.13
C GLN A 263 -8.23 15.80 17.35
N HIS A 264 -8.21 15.24 18.57
CA HIS A 264 -8.65 15.89 19.83
C HIS A 264 -10.08 16.46 19.78
N MET A 265 -10.94 15.82 19.00
CA MET A 265 -12.36 16.13 18.93
C MET A 265 -13.14 14.81 18.91
N VAL A 266 -14.40 14.88 19.34
CA VAL A 266 -15.34 13.75 19.27
C VAL A 266 -16.50 14.13 18.38
N ALA A 267 -16.87 13.25 17.45
CA ALA A 267 -18.05 13.43 16.61
C ALA A 267 -19.15 12.45 17.06
N VAL A 268 -20.32 12.97 17.37
CA VAL A 268 -21.51 12.20 17.73
C VAL A 268 -22.46 12.20 16.53
N VAL A 269 -22.62 11.06 15.87
CA VAL A 269 -23.54 10.94 14.74
C VAL A 269 -24.98 11.08 15.24
N LEU A 270 -25.72 11.97 14.60
CA LEU A 270 -27.11 12.28 14.93
C LEU A 270 -28.05 11.27 14.25
N GLY A 271 -29.16 10.96 14.92
CA GLY A 271 -30.09 9.90 14.48
C GLY A 271 -31.03 10.32 13.36
N HIS A 272 -31.34 11.61 13.24
CA HIS A 272 -32.11 12.15 12.13
C HIS A 272 -31.24 12.58 10.95
N GLN A 273 -31.86 12.66 9.77
CA GLN A 273 -31.24 13.24 8.58
C GLN A 273 -31.53 14.75 8.50
N TYR A 274 -30.49 15.50 8.11
CA TYR A 274 -30.49 16.97 8.01
C TYR A 274 -29.87 17.40 6.69
N SER A 275 -30.50 18.36 6.02
CA SER A 275 -29.97 19.02 4.83
C SER A 275 -28.92 20.09 5.18
N GLU A 276 -28.16 20.57 4.20
CA GLU A 276 -27.25 21.72 4.41
C GLU A 276 -28.00 22.97 4.91
N SER A 277 -29.20 23.22 4.39
CA SER A 277 -30.08 24.30 4.87
C SER A 277 -30.54 24.10 6.32
N ASP A 278 -30.69 22.85 6.76
CA ASP A 278 -30.96 22.56 8.17
C ASP A 278 -29.75 22.91 9.04
N LEU A 279 -28.53 22.54 8.60
CA LEU A 279 -27.30 22.86 9.32
C LEU A 279 -27.05 24.38 9.42
N ASP A 280 -27.38 25.15 8.37
CA ASP A 280 -27.30 26.62 8.39
C ASP A 280 -28.25 27.28 9.41
N MET A 281 -29.28 26.57 9.87
CA MET A 281 -30.17 27.01 10.96
C MET A 281 -29.64 26.60 12.35
N GLY A 282 -28.53 25.87 12.42
CA GLY A 282 -27.88 25.46 13.65
C GLY A 282 -28.75 24.56 14.54
N GLN A 283 -28.70 24.82 15.85
CA GLN A 283 -29.43 24.05 16.87
C GLN A 283 -30.96 24.05 16.64
N ALA A 284 -31.49 25.08 16.00
CA ALA A 284 -32.92 25.24 15.78
C ALA A 284 -33.49 24.34 14.69
N ALA A 285 -32.67 23.64 13.90
CA ALA A 285 -33.14 22.65 12.93
C ALA A 285 -33.25 21.24 13.50
N LEU A 286 -32.59 20.97 14.63
CA LEU A 286 -32.51 19.63 15.19
C LEU A 286 -33.91 19.06 15.49
N LYS A 287 -34.05 17.75 15.31
CA LYS A 287 -35.33 17.02 15.40
C LYS A 287 -35.29 16.03 16.57
N GLY A 288 -36.44 15.88 17.23
CA GLY A 288 -36.68 14.86 18.25
C GLY A 288 -35.55 14.67 19.26
N GLN A 289 -35.03 13.43 19.31
CA GLN A 289 -34.03 13.02 20.28
C GLN A 289 -32.69 13.76 20.10
N ASP A 290 -32.32 14.12 18.88
CA ASP A 290 -31.08 14.83 18.61
C ASP A 290 -31.13 16.24 19.21
N ALA A 291 -32.22 16.98 18.97
CA ALA A 291 -32.41 18.30 19.55
C ALA A 291 -32.30 18.24 21.08
N HIS A 292 -32.96 17.27 21.68
CA HIS A 292 -32.92 17.06 23.13
C HIS A 292 -31.51 16.77 23.63
N LYS A 293 -30.80 15.80 23.01
CA LYS A 293 -29.41 15.46 23.36
C LYS A 293 -28.48 16.66 23.23
N VAL A 294 -28.49 17.36 22.08
CA VAL A 294 -27.61 18.51 21.83
C VAL A 294 -27.87 19.62 22.84
N ASN A 295 -29.13 19.89 23.21
CA ASN A 295 -29.45 20.89 24.24
C ASN A 295 -28.85 20.53 25.61
N GLN A 296 -28.97 19.27 26.04
CA GLN A 296 -28.39 18.81 27.31
C GLN A 296 -26.86 18.91 27.28
N ILE A 297 -26.22 18.48 26.17
CA ILE A 297 -24.78 18.58 25.99
C ILE A 297 -24.34 20.04 26.03
N CYS A 298 -25.01 20.92 25.28
CA CYS A 298 -24.74 22.34 25.22
C CYS A 298 -24.75 22.99 26.60
N SER A 299 -25.73 22.66 27.44
CA SER A 299 -25.85 23.24 28.78
C SER A 299 -24.62 22.96 29.66
N VAL A 300 -23.97 21.80 29.51
CA VAL A 300 -22.79 21.41 30.29
C VAL A 300 -21.49 21.83 29.60
N ALA A 301 -21.38 21.57 28.29
CA ALA A 301 -20.19 21.79 27.49
C ALA A 301 -19.74 23.25 27.49
N GLN A 302 -20.67 24.19 27.31
CA GLN A 302 -20.35 25.62 27.28
C GLN A 302 -19.83 26.13 28.62
N MET A 303 -20.34 25.62 29.76
CA MET A 303 -19.84 25.97 31.09
C MET A 303 -18.37 25.56 31.30
N LEU A 304 -17.95 24.48 30.64
CA LEU A 304 -16.61 23.92 30.75
C LEU A 304 -15.66 24.37 29.63
N GLY A 305 -16.08 25.31 28.77
CA GLY A 305 -15.26 25.86 27.70
C GLY A 305 -15.14 24.97 26.45
N PHE A 306 -16.09 24.06 26.24
CA PHE A 306 -16.20 23.28 25.01
C PHE A 306 -17.00 24.00 23.94
N GLU A 307 -16.55 23.88 22.70
CA GLU A 307 -17.24 24.33 21.49
C GLU A 307 -18.03 23.16 20.89
N LEU A 308 -19.20 23.48 20.33
CA LEU A 308 -20.13 22.51 19.76
C LEU A 308 -20.50 22.94 18.35
N TRP A 309 -20.12 22.14 17.36
CA TRP A 309 -20.39 22.41 15.95
C TRP A 309 -21.24 21.28 15.35
N LEU A 310 -22.10 21.62 14.40
CA LEU A 310 -22.75 20.64 13.55
C LEU A 310 -21.93 20.48 12.26
N ALA A 311 -21.85 19.25 11.76
CA ALA A 311 -21.16 18.93 10.52
C ALA A 311 -21.98 17.92 9.71
N LYS A 312 -21.85 17.96 8.39
CA LYS A 312 -22.23 16.85 7.53
C LYS A 312 -21.20 15.73 7.70
N TYR A 313 -21.68 14.54 8.00
CA TYR A 313 -20.89 13.33 8.19
C TYR A 313 -21.18 12.37 7.04
N GLU A 314 -20.13 11.94 6.36
CA GLU A 314 -20.18 10.97 5.28
C GLU A 314 -19.27 9.79 5.64
N ARG A 315 -19.80 8.57 5.60
CA ARG A 315 -18.99 7.35 5.67
C ARG A 315 -19.02 6.64 4.33
N PHE A 316 -17.84 6.36 3.80
CA PHE A 316 -17.63 5.60 2.58
C PHE A 316 -17.06 4.23 2.92
N ASN A 317 -17.71 3.17 2.44
CA ASN A 317 -17.20 1.80 2.52
C ASN A 317 -17.06 1.20 1.12
N LEU A 318 -15.88 0.68 0.80
CA LEU A 318 -15.63 -0.12 -0.40
C LEU A 318 -15.58 -1.60 -0.06
N ARG A 319 -16.33 -2.44 -0.77
CA ARG A 319 -16.32 -3.91 -0.60
C ARG A 319 -16.09 -4.60 -1.94
N GLY A 320 -15.33 -5.70 -1.92
CA GLY A 320 -15.13 -6.54 -3.10
C GLY A 320 -16.32 -7.46 -3.34
N VAL A 321 -16.68 -7.68 -4.61
CA VAL A 321 -17.80 -8.54 -5.00
C VAL A 321 -17.35 -9.56 -6.05
N GLU A 322 -17.84 -10.79 -5.93
CA GLU A 322 -17.68 -11.82 -6.96
C GLU A 322 -18.76 -11.66 -8.03
N VAL A 323 -18.37 -11.62 -9.30
CA VAL A 323 -19.28 -11.38 -10.42
C VAL A 323 -19.11 -12.44 -11.52
N GLU A 324 -20.22 -12.84 -12.13
CA GLU A 324 -20.26 -13.62 -13.38
C GLU A 324 -20.69 -12.71 -14.52
N TYR A 325 -20.17 -12.93 -15.73
CA TYR A 325 -20.59 -12.17 -16.90
C TYR A 325 -21.59 -12.99 -17.70
N ASP A 326 -22.78 -12.45 -17.96
CA ASP A 326 -23.77 -13.10 -18.81
C ASP A 326 -23.22 -13.21 -20.24
N GLU A 327 -23.23 -14.43 -20.81
CA GLU A 327 -22.70 -14.71 -22.14
C GLU A 327 -23.51 -14.06 -23.28
N SER A 328 -24.72 -13.56 -23.01
CA SER A 328 -25.65 -13.04 -24.00
C SER A 328 -25.59 -11.52 -24.22
N ASP A 329 -25.41 -10.73 -23.15
CA ASP A 329 -25.33 -9.26 -23.19
C ASP A 329 -24.06 -8.69 -22.54
N GLY A 330 -23.27 -9.51 -21.83
CA GLY A 330 -22.02 -9.11 -21.18
C GLY A 330 -22.23 -8.33 -19.88
N GLU A 331 -23.44 -8.31 -19.31
CA GLU A 331 -23.68 -7.70 -18.00
C GLU A 331 -23.10 -8.54 -16.86
N ALA A 332 -22.55 -7.86 -15.86
CA ALA A 332 -21.99 -8.50 -14.68
C ALA A 332 -23.12 -8.75 -13.66
N ILE A 333 -23.27 -10.01 -13.26
CA ILE A 333 -24.22 -10.49 -12.26
C ILE A 333 -23.47 -10.79 -10.97
N GLU A 334 -23.90 -10.20 -9.86
CA GLU A 334 -23.33 -10.47 -8.53
C GLU A 334 -23.62 -11.91 -8.08
N LEU A 335 -22.57 -12.64 -7.69
CA LEU A 335 -22.62 -14.06 -7.31
C LEU A 335 -22.75 -14.32 -5.81
N GLY A 336 -23.05 -13.30 -5.01
CA GLY A 336 -23.19 -13.44 -3.56
C GLY A 336 -23.14 -12.10 -2.83
N PRO A 337 -23.29 -12.11 -1.49
CA PRO A 337 -23.20 -10.89 -0.70
C PRO A 337 -21.78 -10.29 -0.81
N PRO A 338 -21.64 -8.96 -0.72
CA PRO A 338 -20.34 -8.30 -0.72
C PRO A 338 -19.40 -8.84 0.37
N GLY A 339 -18.11 -8.92 0.05
CA GLY A 339 -17.07 -9.39 0.96
C GLY A 339 -16.74 -8.41 2.10
N ASP A 340 -15.57 -8.61 2.70
CA ASP A 340 -15.07 -7.73 3.76
C ASP A 340 -14.79 -6.31 3.24
N ILE A 341 -14.80 -5.35 4.16
CA ILE A 341 -14.52 -3.94 3.86
C ILE A 341 -13.04 -3.81 3.45
N ILE A 342 -12.81 -3.29 2.25
CA ILE A 342 -11.49 -3.01 1.67
C ILE A 342 -11.03 -1.61 2.12
N GLU A 343 -11.94 -0.65 2.07
CA GLU A 343 -11.68 0.75 2.44
C GLU A 343 -12.86 1.30 3.26
N ASP A 344 -12.56 2.03 4.32
CA ASP A 344 -13.52 2.64 5.25
C ASP A 344 -13.04 4.05 5.58
N VAL A 345 -13.75 5.06 5.09
CA VAL A 345 -13.36 6.47 5.21
C VAL A 345 -14.49 7.25 5.84
N CYS A 346 -14.18 7.94 6.93
CA CYS A 346 -15.09 8.84 7.64
C CYS A 346 -14.73 10.30 7.33
N THR A 347 -15.65 11.03 6.70
CA THR A 347 -15.48 12.44 6.33
C THR A 347 -16.42 13.32 7.14
N LEU A 348 -15.90 14.44 7.65
CA LEU A 348 -16.69 15.55 8.20
C LEU A 348 -16.50 16.79 7.32
N GLU A 349 -17.59 17.38 6.85
CA GLU A 349 -17.60 18.60 6.05
C GLU A 349 -18.78 19.48 6.42
N TYR A 350 -18.90 20.66 5.82
CA TYR A 350 -20.02 21.59 6.08
C TYR A 350 -20.18 21.93 7.58
N PHE A 351 -19.14 22.47 8.20
CA PHE A 351 -19.17 22.81 9.62
C PHE A 351 -19.98 24.09 9.86
N THR A 352 -20.83 24.07 10.88
CA THR A 352 -21.59 25.22 11.38
C THR A 352 -21.54 25.22 12.90
N ASP A 353 -21.46 26.38 13.54
CA ASP A 353 -21.69 26.43 14.98
C ASP A 353 -23.19 26.24 15.31
N LEU A 354 -23.55 26.10 16.59
CA LEU A 354 -24.95 25.96 17.00
C LEU A 354 -25.84 27.17 16.65
N THR A 355 -25.26 28.31 16.25
CA THR A 355 -26.00 29.50 15.80
C THR A 355 -26.26 29.50 14.29
N GLY A 356 -25.69 28.54 13.55
CA GLY A 356 -25.76 28.47 12.09
C GLY A 356 -24.63 29.24 11.39
N SER A 357 -23.62 29.73 12.11
CA SER A 357 -22.48 30.39 11.48
C SER A 357 -21.58 29.36 10.81
N ARG A 358 -21.59 29.36 9.48
CA ARG A 358 -20.82 28.40 8.68
C ARG A 358 -19.32 28.66 8.75
N VAL A 359 -18.57 27.57 8.88
CA VAL A 359 -17.12 27.52 8.83
C VAL A 359 -16.69 26.66 7.65
N ASP A 360 -16.00 27.27 6.68
CA ASP A 360 -15.45 26.52 5.55
C ASP A 360 -14.39 25.53 6.07
N GLY A 361 -14.51 24.24 5.74
CA GLY A 361 -13.56 23.20 6.11
C GLY A 361 -14.04 21.79 5.75
N LYS A 362 -13.11 20.85 5.58
CA LYS A 362 -13.35 19.42 5.32
C LYS A 362 -12.26 18.56 5.96
N ILE A 363 -12.67 17.53 6.68
CA ILE A 363 -11.81 16.53 7.31
C ILE A 363 -12.11 15.18 6.65
N THR A 364 -11.27 14.74 5.71
CA THR A 364 -11.51 13.53 4.90
C THR A 364 -11.20 12.22 5.63
N PHE A 365 -10.28 12.23 6.59
CA PHE A 365 -9.87 11.03 7.34
C PHE A 365 -10.08 11.28 8.83
N PHE A 366 -11.35 11.35 9.24
CA PHE A 366 -11.71 11.42 10.64
C PHE A 366 -11.49 10.06 11.30
N ASP A 367 -10.81 10.03 12.44
CA ASP A 367 -10.51 8.77 13.14
C ASP A 367 -11.81 8.17 13.70
N ALA A 368 -12.12 6.93 13.30
CA ALA A 368 -13.28 6.21 13.80
C ALA A 368 -13.26 6.02 15.32
N LYS A 369 -12.10 6.08 15.98
CA LYS A 369 -12.01 6.07 17.46
C LYS A 369 -12.57 7.34 18.11
N GLY A 370 -12.65 8.45 17.36
CA GLY A 370 -13.27 9.70 17.76
C GLY A 370 -14.78 9.75 17.53
N LEU A 371 -15.39 8.66 17.05
CA LEU A 371 -16.77 8.63 16.59
C LEU A 371 -17.68 7.92 17.59
N ILE A 372 -18.84 8.50 17.87
CA ILE A 372 -19.91 7.92 18.67
C ILE A 372 -21.13 7.71 17.77
N MET A 373 -21.74 6.51 17.85
CA MET A 373 -22.94 6.11 17.09
C MET A 373 -22.79 6.06 15.56
N GLY A 374 -21.58 6.21 15.00
CA GLY A 374 -21.37 6.22 13.55
C GLY A 374 -21.02 4.88 12.91
N ASP A 375 -21.29 3.76 13.58
CA ASP A 375 -21.13 2.39 13.05
C ASP A 375 -22.26 2.07 12.03
N PRO A 376 -21.99 1.39 10.89
CA PRO A 376 -23.03 1.07 9.90
C PRO A 376 -24.18 0.25 10.49
N TYR A 377 -23.93 -0.61 11.50
CA TYR A 377 -24.98 -1.34 12.21
C TYR A 377 -25.99 -0.42 12.89
N ASN A 378 -25.57 0.79 13.29
CA ASN A 378 -26.43 1.80 13.87
C ASN A 378 -27.05 2.74 12.82
N MET A 379 -26.43 2.87 11.63
CA MET A 379 -26.90 3.75 10.56
C MET A 379 -27.94 3.09 9.65
N GLY A 380 -28.04 1.76 9.64
CA GLY A 380 -29.00 1.00 8.83
C GLY A 380 -28.48 0.72 7.41
N ASP A 381 -29.40 0.68 6.46
CA ASP A 381 -29.09 0.50 5.04
C ASP A 381 -28.32 1.72 4.49
N PRO A 382 -27.44 1.54 3.48
CA PRO A 382 -26.72 2.63 2.83
C PRO A 382 -27.69 3.60 2.15
N ASP A 383 -27.32 4.89 2.11
CA ASP A 383 -28.13 5.90 1.43
C ASP A 383 -27.89 5.85 -0.09
N ASP A 384 -26.64 5.61 -0.51
CA ASP A 384 -26.28 5.33 -1.91
C ASP A 384 -25.46 4.05 -2.02
N GLU A 385 -25.73 3.28 -3.07
CA GLU A 385 -25.02 2.06 -3.44
C GLU A 385 -24.61 2.15 -4.92
N ILE A 386 -23.31 2.05 -5.18
CA ILE A 386 -22.76 2.09 -6.55
C ILE A 386 -22.00 0.79 -6.82
N PHE A 387 -22.55 -0.03 -7.71
CA PHE A 387 -21.89 -1.24 -8.20
C PHE A 387 -20.91 -0.90 -9.32
N ASN A 388 -19.65 -1.25 -9.11
CA ASN A 388 -18.57 -1.13 -10.08
C ASN A 388 -18.18 -2.53 -10.59
N PRO A 389 -18.57 -2.91 -11.82
CA PRO A 389 -18.30 -4.24 -12.36
C PRO A 389 -16.82 -4.50 -12.73
N GLY A 390 -15.92 -3.54 -12.54
CA GLY A 390 -14.47 -3.74 -12.73
C GLY A 390 -13.94 -3.46 -14.15
N TYR A 391 -14.65 -2.71 -15.00
CA TYR A 391 -14.17 -2.35 -16.35
C TYR A 391 -12.91 -1.43 -16.38
N ASN A 392 -12.33 -1.10 -15.22
CA ASN A 392 -11.22 -0.16 -15.07
C ASN A 392 -9.80 -0.79 -15.15
N GLY A 393 -9.67 -2.08 -15.47
CA GLY A 393 -8.37 -2.72 -15.70
C GLY A 393 -8.23 -4.10 -15.03
N ASN A 394 -7.23 -4.25 -14.16
CA ASN A 394 -6.99 -5.47 -13.35
C ASN A 394 -7.65 -5.40 -11.96
N GLU A 395 -8.55 -4.44 -11.75
CA GLU A 395 -9.22 -4.25 -10.46
C GLU A 395 -10.45 -5.17 -10.36
N PRO A 396 -10.65 -5.85 -9.21
CA PRO A 396 -11.82 -6.69 -9.01
C PRO A 396 -13.10 -5.84 -8.99
N ALA A 397 -14.25 -6.47 -9.27
CA ALA A 397 -15.55 -5.83 -9.09
C ALA A 397 -15.75 -5.44 -7.61
N SER A 398 -16.44 -4.33 -7.39
CA SER A 398 -16.63 -3.76 -6.06
C SER A 398 -17.95 -3.02 -5.95
N VAL A 399 -18.47 -2.90 -4.73
CA VAL A 399 -19.60 -2.02 -4.41
C VAL A 399 -19.13 -0.92 -3.46
N GLU A 400 -19.52 0.30 -3.77
CA GLU A 400 -19.34 1.47 -2.93
C GLU A 400 -20.63 1.76 -2.16
N TYR A 401 -20.52 1.90 -0.84
CA TYR A 401 -21.61 2.27 0.05
C TYR A 401 -21.35 3.64 0.66
N TYR A 402 -22.33 4.53 0.54
CA TYR A 402 -22.30 5.87 1.14
C TYR A 402 -23.38 6.01 2.21
N TYR A 403 -22.97 6.53 3.37
CA TYR A 403 -23.86 6.85 4.48
C TYR A 403 -23.75 8.34 4.81
N HIS A 404 -24.85 9.07 4.67
CA HIS A 404 -24.95 10.52 4.87
C HIS A 404 -25.75 10.82 6.14
N ARG A 405 -25.09 11.40 7.15
CA ARG A 405 -25.75 11.85 8.39
C ARG A 405 -25.26 13.24 8.77
N ALA A 406 -25.85 13.82 9.82
CA ALA A 406 -25.23 14.94 10.51
C ALA A 406 -24.49 14.43 11.76
N ALA A 407 -23.49 15.18 12.21
CA ALA A 407 -22.78 14.90 13.45
C ALA A 407 -22.63 16.16 14.30
N LEU A 408 -22.73 16.01 15.62
CA LEU A 408 -22.31 17.01 16.59
C LEU A 408 -20.82 16.79 16.90
N VAL A 409 -19.99 17.75 16.54
CA VAL A 409 -18.56 17.78 16.82
C VAL A 409 -18.31 18.56 18.10
N ILE A 410 -17.65 17.91 19.06
CA ILE A 410 -17.33 18.43 20.38
C ILE A 410 -15.81 18.54 20.50
N PHE A 411 -15.30 19.69 20.92
CA PHE A 411 -13.88 19.89 21.22
C PHE A 411 -13.68 21.03 22.20
N HIS A 412 -12.57 21.05 22.92
CA HIS A 412 -12.28 22.12 23.86
C HIS A 412 -11.82 23.39 23.12
N LYS A 413 -12.18 24.58 23.58
CA LYS A 413 -11.86 25.85 22.91
C LYS A 413 -10.36 26.08 22.69
N GLU A 414 -9.50 25.52 23.54
CA GLU A 414 -8.04 25.58 23.38
C GLU A 414 -7.51 24.79 22.16
N ASP A 415 -8.30 23.87 21.62
CA ASP A 415 -8.00 23.07 20.43
C ASP A 415 -8.61 23.68 19.15
N LEU A 416 -9.30 24.82 19.23
CA LEU A 416 -9.94 25.48 18.07
C LEU A 416 -8.97 25.65 16.90
N ASP A 417 -7.76 26.13 17.14
CA ASP A 417 -6.77 26.31 16.07
C ASP A 417 -6.32 24.99 15.45
N ARG A 418 -6.21 23.93 16.26
CA ARG A 418 -5.90 22.59 15.76
C ARG A 418 -7.01 22.08 14.86
N VAL A 419 -8.26 22.17 15.32
CA VAL A 419 -9.45 21.79 14.53
C VAL A 419 -9.49 22.54 13.20
N MET A 420 -9.27 23.84 13.23
CA MET A 420 -9.27 24.68 12.04
C MET A 420 -8.11 24.36 11.08
N ILE A 421 -6.93 24.01 11.58
CA ILE A 421 -5.81 23.56 10.75
C ILE A 421 -6.12 22.20 10.11
N ILE A 422 -6.76 21.28 10.82
CA ILE A 422 -7.16 19.97 10.28
C ILE A 422 -8.24 20.15 9.20
N ALA A 423 -9.25 21.00 9.44
CA ALA A 423 -10.38 21.20 8.53
C ALA A 423 -10.07 22.11 7.33
N ARG A 424 -9.26 23.17 7.49
CA ARG A 424 -8.94 24.16 6.44
C ARG A 424 -7.57 23.98 5.83
N GLY A 425 -6.76 23.10 6.40
CA GLY A 425 -5.38 22.88 6.02
C GLY A 425 -4.44 24.02 6.42
N ALA A 426 -3.21 23.94 5.91
CA ALA A 426 -2.10 24.78 6.33
C ALA A 426 -2.33 26.28 6.09
N LYS A 427 -3.19 26.65 5.13
CA LYS A 427 -3.45 28.05 4.80
C LYS A 427 -3.98 28.83 6.01
N TYR A 428 -4.93 28.26 6.76
CA TYR A 428 -5.48 28.91 7.95
C TYR A 428 -4.39 29.21 8.99
N GLY A 429 -3.55 28.22 9.30
CA GLY A 429 -2.46 28.40 10.27
C GLY A 429 -1.41 29.39 9.79
N LEU A 430 -1.04 29.35 8.50
CA LEU A 430 -0.09 30.30 7.90
C LEU A 430 -0.62 31.73 7.93
N ASP A 431 -1.88 31.95 7.55
CA ASP A 431 -2.53 33.27 7.58
C ASP A 431 -2.57 33.82 9.02
N LYS A 432 -2.80 32.95 10.01
CA LYS A 432 -2.80 33.33 11.44
C LYS A 432 -1.40 33.63 11.98
N LEU A 433 -0.37 32.93 11.48
CA LEU A 433 1.02 33.19 11.84
C LEU A 433 1.61 34.39 11.12
N GLN A 434 1.10 34.77 9.94
CA GLN A 434 1.68 35.83 9.12
C GLN A 434 1.99 37.15 9.86
N PRO A 435 1.14 37.66 10.78
CA PRO A 435 1.43 38.88 11.55
C PRO A 435 2.68 38.76 12.45
N SER A 436 3.01 37.54 12.90
CA SER A 436 4.15 37.29 13.79
C SER A 436 5.51 37.46 13.11
N LEU A 437 5.57 37.46 11.78
CA LEU A 437 6.80 37.71 11.03
C LEU A 437 7.32 39.14 11.22
N ASN A 438 6.46 40.06 11.65
CA ASN A 438 6.80 41.44 11.95
C ASN A 438 7.10 41.69 13.45
N GLN A 439 7.10 40.63 14.27
CA GLN A 439 7.35 40.71 15.71
C GLN A 439 8.72 40.11 16.03
N ASP A 440 9.44 40.69 17.00
CA ASP A 440 10.79 40.25 17.36
C ASP A 440 10.82 38.84 18.00
N ASN A 441 9.72 38.40 18.62
CA ASN A 441 9.61 37.07 19.24
C ASN A 441 8.21 36.45 19.06
N PRO A 442 8.12 35.13 18.82
CA PRO A 442 6.83 34.44 18.75
C PRO A 442 6.18 34.31 20.14
N THR A 443 4.86 34.45 20.20
CA THR A 443 4.09 34.10 21.40
C THR A 443 3.99 32.58 21.55
N PRO A 444 3.69 32.06 22.76
CA PRO A 444 3.41 30.64 22.96
C PRO A 444 2.33 30.09 22.01
N GLU A 445 1.29 30.88 21.73
CA GLU A 445 0.24 30.55 20.76
C GLU A 445 0.77 30.40 19.34
N ASN A 446 1.67 31.29 18.90
CA ASN A 446 2.30 31.18 17.58
C ASN A 446 3.11 29.88 17.46
N ARG A 447 3.81 29.50 18.54
CA ARG A 447 4.56 28.24 18.56
C ARG A 447 3.64 27.03 18.49
N LYS A 448 2.53 27.05 19.24
CA LYS A 448 1.49 26.00 19.21
C LYS A 448 0.91 25.82 17.81
N ILE A 449 0.61 26.91 17.10
CA ILE A 449 0.10 26.86 15.71
C ILE A 449 1.15 26.28 14.76
N ALA A 450 2.43 26.68 14.89
CA ALA A 450 3.51 26.14 14.07
C ALA A 450 3.70 24.62 14.29
N ASP A 451 3.57 24.17 15.53
CA ASP A 451 3.63 22.74 15.88
C ASP A 451 2.48 21.97 15.22
N PHE A 452 1.25 22.48 15.29
CA PHE A 452 0.09 21.88 14.63
C PHE A 452 0.22 21.84 13.11
N LEU A 453 0.80 22.87 12.49
CA LEU A 453 1.06 22.88 11.06
C LEU A 453 2.03 21.75 10.64
N LEU A 454 3.07 21.49 11.44
CA LEU A 454 4.03 20.41 11.16
C LEU A 454 3.45 19.01 11.42
N GLU A 455 2.50 18.90 12.35
CA GLU A 455 1.89 17.63 12.74
C GLU A 455 0.79 17.17 11.77
N TYR A 456 -0.18 18.04 11.48
CA TYR A 456 -1.43 17.66 10.78
C TYR A 456 -1.45 17.92 9.27
N ASN A 457 -0.43 18.57 8.70
CA ASN A 457 -0.45 18.92 7.28
C ASN A 457 0.59 18.17 6.46
N THR A 458 0.22 17.91 5.20
CA THR A 458 1.18 17.51 4.18
C THR A 458 2.00 18.71 3.74
N MET A 459 3.33 18.60 3.83
CA MET A 459 4.24 19.67 3.45
C MET A 459 4.44 19.68 1.92
N SER A 460 3.61 20.45 1.23
CA SER A 460 3.88 20.81 -0.18
C SER A 460 5.08 21.77 -0.25
N THR A 461 5.65 21.96 -1.45
CA THR A 461 6.78 22.89 -1.63
C THR A 461 6.45 24.32 -1.22
N SER A 462 5.24 24.80 -1.50
CA SER A 462 4.81 26.17 -1.15
C SER A 462 4.55 26.33 0.34
N ILE A 463 3.91 25.34 0.97
CA ILE A 463 3.66 25.33 2.42
C ILE A 463 5.00 25.27 3.15
N TRP A 464 5.91 24.40 2.73
CA TRP A 464 7.22 24.27 3.34
C TRP A 464 8.04 25.56 3.25
N LYS A 465 8.04 26.24 2.09
CA LYS A 465 8.72 27.54 1.94
C LYS A 465 8.16 28.59 2.90
N SER A 466 6.84 28.68 2.99
CA SER A 466 6.19 29.62 3.91
C SER A 466 6.52 29.26 5.36
N MET A 467 6.49 27.97 5.70
CA MET A 467 6.87 27.46 7.03
C MET A 467 8.34 27.72 7.38
N ALA A 468 9.25 27.66 6.42
CA ALA A 468 10.67 27.88 6.61
C ALA A 468 11.00 29.34 6.97
N GLU A 469 10.16 30.31 6.62
CA GLU A 469 10.39 31.73 6.96
C GLU A 469 10.26 32.02 8.46
N PHE A 470 9.32 31.36 9.15
CA PHE A 470 9.08 31.57 10.58
C PHE A 470 10.28 31.24 11.47
N PRO A 471 10.88 30.03 11.45
CA PRO A 471 12.03 29.73 12.29
C PRO A 471 13.22 30.63 11.98
N LEU A 472 13.40 31.06 10.72
CA LEU A 472 14.45 32.00 10.33
C LEU A 472 14.24 33.39 10.94
N ARG A 473 13.00 33.89 10.96
CA ARG A 473 12.66 35.21 11.54
C ARG A 473 12.64 35.20 13.06
N TRP A 474 12.14 34.11 13.66
CA TRP A 474 12.07 33.94 15.11
C TRP A 474 13.40 33.52 15.73
N HIS A 475 14.43 33.23 14.91
CA HIS A 475 15.68 32.61 15.34
C HIS A 475 15.46 31.33 16.17
N ASP A 476 14.50 30.48 15.77
CA ASP A 476 14.16 29.21 16.44
C ASP A 476 14.77 28.00 15.72
N LEU A 477 15.92 27.55 16.22
CA LEU A 477 16.67 26.41 15.67
C LEU A 477 15.91 25.07 15.82
N ASP A 478 15.16 24.89 16.91
CA ASP A 478 14.40 23.66 17.11
C ASP A 478 13.28 23.54 16.06
N LEU A 479 12.54 24.62 15.86
CA LEU A 479 11.49 24.67 14.84
C LEU A 479 12.07 24.49 13.43
N TRP A 480 13.25 25.06 13.13
CA TRP A 480 13.96 24.83 11.87
C TRP A 480 14.25 23.34 11.63
N ASN A 481 14.86 22.67 12.61
CA ASN A 481 15.22 21.26 12.50
C ASN A 481 13.98 20.36 12.31
N ARG A 482 12.86 20.67 12.99
CA ARG A 482 11.59 19.95 12.80
C ARG A 482 10.98 20.21 11.42
N THR A 483 11.06 21.45 10.93
CA THR A 483 10.59 21.84 9.59
C THR A 483 11.40 21.14 8.48
N ILE A 484 12.73 21.05 8.62
CA ILE A 484 13.60 20.34 7.68
C ILE A 484 13.29 18.84 7.63
N LYS A 485 13.07 18.18 8.78
CA LYS A 485 12.68 16.76 8.82
C LYS A 485 11.37 16.45 8.09
N ARG A 486 10.48 17.44 7.97
CA ARG A 486 9.21 17.36 7.24
C ARG A 486 9.31 17.88 5.80
N SER A 487 10.52 18.17 5.31
CA SER A 487 10.75 18.72 3.97
C SER A 487 10.28 17.78 2.85
N PRO A 488 9.72 18.31 1.74
CA PRO A 488 9.35 17.50 0.59
C PRO A 488 10.55 16.90 -0.14
N ILE A 489 11.79 17.33 0.16
CA ILE A 489 13.03 16.82 -0.45
C ILE A 489 13.15 15.30 -0.30
N LYS A 490 12.70 14.75 0.83
CA LYS A 490 12.66 13.30 1.07
C LYS A 490 11.94 12.51 -0.02
N ARG A 491 10.81 13.05 -0.49
CA ARG A 491 9.96 12.42 -1.51
C ARG A 491 10.33 12.86 -2.92
N ARG A 492 10.86 14.08 -3.07
CA ARG A 492 11.19 14.73 -4.35
C ARG A 492 12.54 15.47 -4.26
N PRO A 493 13.68 14.76 -4.36
CA PRO A 493 15.01 15.34 -4.22
C PRO A 493 15.33 16.46 -5.22
N GLU A 494 14.67 16.47 -6.38
CA GLU A 494 14.77 17.53 -7.40
C GLU A 494 14.37 18.92 -6.90
N LEU A 495 13.55 19.00 -5.84
CA LEU A 495 13.13 20.26 -5.24
C LEU A 495 14.26 20.98 -4.50
N LEU A 496 15.37 20.30 -4.21
CA LEU A 496 16.51 20.89 -3.52
C LEU A 496 17.02 22.16 -4.24
N ILE A 497 17.03 22.16 -5.58
CA ILE A 497 17.43 23.33 -6.37
C ILE A 497 16.54 24.54 -6.06
N THR A 498 15.24 24.30 -5.87
CA THR A 498 14.24 25.35 -5.64
C THR A 498 14.23 25.84 -4.18
N LEU A 499 14.65 24.99 -3.25
CA LEU A 499 14.69 25.26 -1.80
C LEU A 499 16.07 25.71 -1.30
N LYS A 500 17.07 25.71 -2.19
CA LYS A 500 18.47 26.01 -1.89
C LYS A 500 18.65 27.36 -1.19
N LYS A 501 17.90 28.37 -1.63
CA LYS A 501 17.97 29.72 -1.06
C LYS A 501 17.60 29.73 0.41
N GLU A 502 16.47 29.11 0.77
CA GLU A 502 15.97 29.06 2.14
C GLU A 502 16.91 28.24 3.05
N ILE A 503 17.51 27.17 2.52
CA ILE A 503 18.49 26.33 3.23
C ILE A 503 19.76 27.11 3.59
N PHE A 504 20.27 27.95 2.68
CA PHE A 504 21.45 28.79 2.95
C PHE A 504 21.12 30.01 3.81
N LEU A 505 19.92 30.58 3.71
CA LEU A 505 19.48 31.61 4.67
C LEU A 505 19.49 31.10 6.11
N ALA A 506 19.23 29.81 6.34
CA ALA A 506 19.36 29.20 7.66
C ALA A 506 20.80 29.16 8.16
N TRP A 507 21.75 28.91 7.27
CA TRP A 507 23.17 29.05 7.62
C TRP A 507 23.45 30.47 8.07
N ASP A 508 23.06 31.45 7.25
CA ASP A 508 23.33 32.85 7.52
C ASP A 508 22.68 33.33 8.84
N ALA A 509 21.55 32.72 9.23
CA ALA A 509 20.82 33.04 10.45
C ALA A 509 21.33 32.33 11.72
N PHE A 510 21.81 31.08 11.63
CA PHE A 510 22.14 30.24 12.79
C PHE A 510 23.63 29.85 12.91
N GLY A 511 24.41 30.00 11.83
CA GLY A 511 25.78 29.50 11.69
C GLY A 511 25.84 28.02 11.29
N PHE A 512 26.95 27.61 10.65
CA PHE A 512 27.10 26.27 10.06
C PHE A 512 26.92 25.16 11.09
N GLN A 513 27.54 25.33 12.27
CA GLN A 513 27.59 24.29 13.29
C GLN A 513 26.19 23.89 13.79
N GLN A 514 25.25 24.84 13.84
CA GLN A 514 23.88 24.58 14.28
C GLN A 514 23.03 23.89 13.21
N VAL A 515 23.24 24.23 11.93
CA VAL A 515 22.49 23.65 10.79
C VAL A 515 23.10 22.36 10.26
N GLN A 516 24.27 21.94 10.74
CA GLN A 516 24.96 20.74 10.30
C GLN A 516 24.05 19.50 10.31
N SER A 517 23.30 19.28 11.39
CA SER A 517 22.38 18.15 11.53
C SER A 517 21.24 18.19 10.49
N SER A 518 20.76 19.39 10.15
CA SER A 518 19.76 19.58 9.09
C SER A 518 20.34 19.24 7.71
N TYR A 519 21.59 19.59 7.45
CA TYR A 519 22.25 19.31 6.17
C TYR A 519 22.58 17.83 6.01
N GLU A 520 23.01 17.17 7.09
CA GLU A 520 23.18 15.71 7.13
C GLU A 520 21.88 14.97 6.83
N ALA A 521 20.76 15.41 7.41
CA ALA A 521 19.44 14.86 7.11
C ALA A 521 19.13 14.98 5.61
N ILE A 522 19.35 16.16 5.00
CA ILE A 522 19.16 16.38 3.55
C ILE A 522 20.06 15.44 2.73
N VAL A 523 21.36 15.40 3.04
CA VAL A 523 22.36 14.58 2.32
C VAL A 523 22.05 13.09 2.42
N SER A 524 21.47 12.64 3.53
CA SER A 524 21.03 11.25 3.72
C SER A 524 19.79 10.88 2.90
N GLU A 525 18.92 11.85 2.61
CA GLU A 525 17.64 11.62 1.92
C GLU A 525 17.75 11.71 0.39
N ILE A 526 18.76 12.41 -0.14
CA ILE A 526 18.97 12.51 -1.60
C ILE A 526 19.40 11.15 -2.16
N ARG A 527 18.51 10.55 -2.96
CA ARG A 527 18.77 9.26 -3.65
C ARG A 527 19.66 9.38 -4.89
N HIS A 528 19.70 10.55 -5.52
CA HIS A 528 20.46 10.76 -6.75
C HIS A 528 21.88 11.24 -6.45
N ASP A 529 22.87 10.39 -6.73
CA ASP A 529 24.29 10.64 -6.49
C ASP A 529 24.79 11.99 -7.02
N LYS A 530 24.35 12.40 -8.22
CA LYS A 530 24.74 13.69 -8.83
C LYS A 530 24.21 14.89 -8.02
N SER A 531 22.97 14.83 -7.57
CA SER A 531 22.35 15.90 -6.79
C SER A 531 22.96 15.99 -5.39
N LYS A 532 23.32 14.84 -4.80
CA LYS A 532 23.98 14.74 -3.50
C LYS A 532 25.36 15.39 -3.55
N LEU A 533 26.17 15.03 -4.56
CA LEU A 533 27.48 15.65 -4.77
C LEU A 533 27.34 17.16 -5.03
N GLY A 534 26.41 17.55 -5.92
CA GLY A 534 26.18 18.97 -6.23
C GLY A 534 25.83 19.80 -4.99
N PHE A 535 25.03 19.26 -4.07
CA PHE A 535 24.69 19.94 -2.83
C PHE A 535 25.88 20.08 -1.87
N ILE A 536 26.73 19.06 -1.74
CA ILE A 536 27.96 19.14 -0.94
C ILE A 536 28.91 20.20 -1.51
N HIS A 537 29.04 20.25 -2.84
CA HIS A 537 29.83 21.28 -3.52
C HIS A 537 29.23 22.68 -3.37
N ASP A 538 27.91 22.80 -3.39
CA ASP A 538 27.23 24.06 -3.13
C ASP A 538 27.49 24.59 -1.70
N ILE A 539 27.49 23.70 -0.69
CA ILE A 539 27.87 24.02 0.68
C ILE A 539 29.32 24.52 0.76
N LYS A 540 30.24 23.79 0.09
CA LYS A 540 31.66 24.17 0.02
C LYS A 540 31.86 25.51 -0.68
N ALA A 541 31.10 25.79 -1.73
CA ALA A 541 31.13 27.07 -2.44
C ALA A 541 30.58 28.23 -1.60
N HIS A 542 29.50 28.02 -0.84
CA HIS A 542 28.95 29.04 0.07
C HIS A 542 29.96 29.42 1.17
N ALA A 543 30.64 28.42 1.73
CA ALA A 543 31.66 28.62 2.77
C ALA A 543 32.89 29.42 2.31
N ALA A 544 33.18 29.48 1.01
CA ALA A 544 34.29 30.28 0.48
C ALA A 544 34.12 31.79 0.76
N SER A 545 32.92 32.24 1.12
CA SER A 545 32.59 33.63 1.46
C SER A 545 32.53 33.91 2.97
N LEU A 546 32.77 32.92 3.84
CA LEU A 546 32.56 33.00 5.30
C LEU A 546 33.82 32.61 6.10
N ASP A 547 33.91 33.07 7.34
CA ASP A 547 35.01 32.77 8.30
C ASP A 547 34.88 31.37 8.97
N GLU A 548 34.14 30.45 8.33
CA GLU A 548 33.89 29.08 8.81
C GLU A 548 34.49 28.01 7.87
N ARG A 549 35.31 28.43 6.91
CA ARG A 549 35.78 27.62 5.78
C ARG A 549 36.45 26.30 6.19
N GLU A 550 37.33 26.32 7.19
CA GLU A 550 38.05 25.11 7.63
C GLU A 550 37.10 24.04 8.19
N VAL A 551 36.10 24.46 8.98
CA VAL A 551 35.11 23.56 9.59
C VAL A 551 34.21 22.94 8.53
N VAL A 552 33.79 23.75 7.54
CA VAL A 552 32.97 23.26 6.42
C VAL A 552 33.75 22.31 5.52
N GLU A 553 35.01 22.64 5.19
CA GLU A 553 35.85 21.78 4.35
C GLU A 553 36.09 20.42 5.02
N ALA A 554 36.27 20.38 6.35
CA ALA A 554 36.34 19.14 7.12
C ALA A 554 35.03 18.35 7.05
N TRP A 555 33.88 18.99 7.27
CA TRP A 555 32.58 18.33 7.19
C TRP A 555 32.27 17.80 5.78
N CYS A 556 32.49 18.60 4.74
CA CYS A 556 32.31 18.18 3.35
C CYS A 556 33.18 16.97 3.03
N SER A 557 34.43 16.95 3.51
CA SER A 557 35.34 15.81 3.34
C SER A 557 34.79 14.54 3.99
N GLU A 558 34.25 14.65 5.21
CA GLU A 558 33.62 13.52 5.91
C GLU A 558 32.37 13.00 5.16
N GLN A 559 31.50 13.91 4.69
CA GLN A 559 30.32 13.55 3.92
C GLN A 559 30.68 12.89 2.59
N LEU A 560 31.75 13.33 1.92
CA LEU A 560 32.25 12.71 0.69
C LEU A 560 32.83 11.32 0.95
N VAL A 561 33.56 11.11 2.05
CA VAL A 561 34.05 9.77 2.43
C VAL A 561 32.88 8.82 2.67
N TRP A 562 31.85 9.24 3.41
CA TRP A 562 30.62 8.47 3.60
C TRP A 562 29.89 8.19 2.30
N PHE A 563 29.80 9.20 1.43
CA PHE A 563 29.21 9.05 0.10
C PHE A 563 29.95 7.99 -0.70
N VAL A 564 31.27 8.06 -0.79
CA VAL A 564 32.14 7.12 -1.51
C VAL A 564 32.04 5.69 -0.96
N LYS A 565 32.00 5.50 0.36
CA LYS A 565 31.73 4.19 0.98
C LYS A 565 30.37 3.62 0.57
N GLY A 566 29.37 4.49 0.46
CA GLY A 566 27.98 4.14 0.19
C GLY A 566 27.61 3.98 -1.29
N ILE A 567 28.50 4.28 -2.25
CA ILE A 567 28.17 4.20 -3.68
C ILE A 567 27.76 2.76 -4.05
N ARG A 568 26.46 2.59 -4.36
CA ARG A 568 25.87 1.38 -4.91
C ARG A 568 25.42 1.69 -6.33
N PRO A 569 26.23 1.42 -7.37
CA PRO A 569 25.87 1.77 -8.72
C PRO A 569 24.69 0.89 -9.18
N GLY A 570 23.49 1.44 -9.11
CA GLY A 570 22.36 0.99 -9.92
C GLY A 570 22.69 1.17 -11.39
N PHE A 571 22.22 0.27 -12.24
CA PHE A 571 22.55 0.18 -13.66
C PHE A 571 22.60 1.55 -14.37
N GLY A 572 23.80 2.12 -14.54
CA GLY A 572 24.00 3.42 -15.19
C GLY A 572 25.45 3.91 -15.21
N SER A 573 25.81 4.63 -16.28
CA SER A 573 27.15 5.19 -16.60
C SER A 573 27.51 6.46 -15.82
N THR A 574 26.94 6.68 -14.63
CA THR A 574 27.06 7.96 -13.92
C THR A 574 28.08 7.88 -12.78
N ALA A 575 28.24 6.72 -12.13
CA ALA A 575 29.12 6.55 -10.97
C ALA A 575 30.61 6.82 -11.30
N ASN A 576 31.09 6.41 -12.47
CA ASN A 576 32.46 6.66 -12.92
C ASN A 576 32.72 8.17 -13.10
N ASN A 577 31.80 8.92 -13.70
CA ASN A 577 31.94 10.36 -13.89
C ASN A 577 31.97 11.11 -12.54
N ILE A 578 31.12 10.68 -11.60
CA ILE A 578 31.05 11.25 -10.25
C ILE A 578 32.36 11.02 -9.49
N LEU A 579 32.87 9.78 -9.49
CA LEU A 579 34.15 9.45 -8.85
C LEU A 579 35.32 10.22 -9.45
N ILE A 580 35.33 10.43 -10.77
CA ILE A 580 36.35 11.25 -11.44
C ILE A 580 36.23 12.72 -11.04
N SER A 581 35.00 13.27 -10.94
CA SER A 581 34.76 14.63 -10.45
C SER A 581 35.36 14.81 -9.05
N ILE A 582 35.03 13.89 -8.12
CA ILE A 582 35.56 13.90 -6.76
C ILE A 582 37.09 13.82 -6.76
N ALA A 583 37.68 12.92 -7.55
CA ALA A 583 39.14 12.79 -7.65
C ALA A 583 39.81 14.08 -8.13
N LYS A 584 39.16 14.84 -9.03
CA LYS A 584 39.70 16.08 -9.60
C LYS A 584 39.44 17.30 -8.70
N GLU A 585 38.25 17.45 -8.15
CA GLU A 585 37.77 18.66 -7.46
C GLU A 585 38.03 18.60 -5.94
N ASP A 586 38.00 17.41 -5.34
CA ASP A 586 38.16 17.22 -3.88
C ASP A 586 39.42 16.43 -3.52
N GLY A 587 40.07 15.82 -4.51
CA GLY A 587 41.31 15.07 -4.37
C GLY A 587 41.10 13.56 -4.24
N ILE A 588 42.06 12.80 -4.77
CA ILE A 588 41.97 11.34 -4.85
C ILE A 588 41.98 10.66 -3.47
N LYS A 589 42.48 11.34 -2.43
CA LYS A 589 42.52 10.84 -1.05
C LYS A 589 41.14 10.46 -0.50
N VAL A 590 40.10 11.18 -0.91
CA VAL A 590 38.70 10.90 -0.55
C VAL A 590 38.26 9.51 -1.03
N LEU A 591 38.86 9.00 -2.11
CA LEU A 591 38.52 7.70 -2.69
C LEU A 591 39.17 6.50 -1.98
N LYS A 592 40.02 6.72 -0.98
CA LYS A 592 40.72 5.65 -0.24
C LYS A 592 39.76 4.62 0.34
N ASP A 593 38.59 5.06 0.78
CA ASP A 593 37.58 4.24 1.43
C ASP A 593 36.55 3.65 0.47
N PHE A 594 36.69 3.84 -0.85
CA PHE A 594 35.86 3.13 -1.82
C PHE A 594 36.10 1.63 -1.71
N GLU A 595 35.07 0.82 -1.47
CA GLU A 595 35.20 -0.63 -1.35
C GLU A 595 34.71 -1.39 -2.59
N GLY A 596 33.78 -0.81 -3.35
CA GLY A 596 33.26 -1.40 -4.60
C GLY A 596 32.50 -2.74 -4.43
N GLN A 597 32.35 -3.25 -3.21
CA GLN A 597 31.84 -4.60 -2.93
C GLN A 597 30.37 -4.83 -3.33
N HIS A 598 29.59 -3.77 -3.46
CA HIS A 598 28.18 -3.82 -3.87
C HIS A 598 27.96 -3.38 -5.34
N CYS A 599 29.04 -3.23 -6.10
CA CYS A 599 28.98 -2.82 -7.50
C CYS A 599 28.93 -4.04 -8.43
N HIS A 600 28.09 -4.01 -9.47
CA HIS A 600 28.16 -5.00 -10.54
C HIS A 600 29.48 -4.92 -11.32
N SER A 601 29.98 -6.06 -11.78
CA SER A 601 31.23 -6.18 -12.55
C SER A 601 31.32 -5.25 -13.77
N PHE A 602 30.20 -5.00 -14.46
CA PHE A 602 30.15 -4.05 -15.59
C PHE A 602 30.42 -2.59 -15.17
N ALA A 603 29.90 -2.17 -14.02
CA ALA A 603 30.10 -0.82 -13.50
C ALA A 603 31.56 -0.62 -13.05
N LEU A 604 32.13 -1.62 -12.36
CA LEU A 604 33.54 -1.61 -11.95
C LEU A 604 34.48 -1.54 -13.15
N LYS A 605 34.19 -2.27 -14.23
CA LYS A 605 34.97 -2.17 -15.48
C LYS A 605 34.95 -0.74 -16.04
N LYS A 606 33.77 -0.12 -16.14
CA LYS A 606 33.63 1.27 -16.62
C LYS A 606 34.40 2.27 -15.75
N ILE A 607 34.41 2.07 -14.43
CA ILE A 607 35.19 2.89 -13.51
C ILE A 607 36.68 2.76 -13.86
N ILE A 608 37.19 1.53 -14.00
CA ILE A 608 38.59 1.28 -14.36
C ILE A 608 38.94 1.94 -15.71
N ASP A 609 38.15 1.69 -16.75
CA ASP A 609 38.40 2.26 -18.09
C ASP A 609 38.42 3.79 -18.05
N SER A 610 37.49 4.41 -17.33
CA SER A 610 37.40 5.87 -17.22
C SER A 610 38.58 6.45 -16.42
N PHE A 611 38.92 5.84 -15.28
CA PHE A 611 40.07 6.27 -14.47
C PHE A 611 41.40 6.12 -15.21
N MET A 612 41.56 5.03 -15.98
CA MET A 612 42.75 4.83 -16.81
C MET A 612 42.84 5.88 -17.93
N SER A 613 41.71 6.27 -18.55
CA SER A 613 41.68 7.32 -19.56
C SER A 613 41.96 8.72 -18.99
N GLU A 614 41.56 8.97 -17.74
CA GLU A 614 41.68 10.27 -17.07
C GLU A 614 42.89 10.36 -16.12
N LYS A 615 43.78 9.36 -16.14
CA LYS A 615 44.92 9.22 -15.22
C LYS A 615 45.77 10.49 -15.13
N GLU A 616 46.22 11.00 -16.28
CA GLU A 616 47.07 12.20 -16.35
C GLU A 616 46.32 13.45 -15.84
N ASN A 617 45.02 13.56 -16.15
CA ASN A 617 44.19 14.68 -15.71
C ASN A 617 43.94 14.66 -14.19
N ILE A 618 43.79 13.47 -13.59
CA ILE A 618 43.63 13.32 -12.14
C ILE A 618 44.92 13.73 -11.43
N TYR A 619 46.09 13.28 -11.89
CA TYR A 619 47.36 13.66 -11.28
C TYR A 619 47.72 15.14 -11.49
N ALA A 620 47.31 15.74 -12.60
CA ALA A 620 47.52 17.16 -12.86
C ALA A 620 46.69 18.08 -11.95
N SER A 621 45.63 17.59 -11.30
CA SER A 621 44.78 18.40 -10.43
C SER A 621 45.55 19.02 -9.26
N PRO A 622 45.39 20.33 -8.95
CA PRO A 622 46.05 21.00 -7.82
C PRO A 622 45.85 20.29 -6.47
N HIS A 623 44.68 19.66 -6.26
CA HIS A 623 44.36 18.93 -5.03
C HIS A 623 45.13 17.60 -4.89
N ASN A 624 45.74 17.12 -5.97
CA ASN A 624 46.50 15.87 -6.04
C ASN A 624 48.01 16.07 -6.18
N GLN A 625 48.47 17.31 -6.37
CA GLN A 625 49.88 17.66 -6.44
C GLN A 625 50.50 17.60 -5.04
N SER A 626 51.71 17.05 -4.95
CA SER A 626 52.46 16.84 -3.71
C SER A 626 52.94 18.16 -3.09
N GLY A 627 52.01 18.89 -2.48
CA GLY A 627 52.26 20.05 -1.63
C GLY A 627 52.01 19.72 -0.16
N SER A 628 53.06 19.90 0.65
CA SER A 628 53.14 19.69 2.10
C SER A 628 53.50 18.29 2.60
N SER A 629 54.54 18.29 3.42
CA SER A 629 55.15 17.18 4.13
C SER A 629 54.14 16.31 4.87
N ASN A 630 54.19 14.99 4.63
CA ASN A 630 53.49 13.87 5.30
C ASN A 630 52.30 13.21 4.57
N GLY A 631 52.02 13.51 3.30
CA GLY A 631 50.90 12.90 2.56
C GLY A 631 51.24 11.63 1.76
N GLU A 632 50.49 10.54 1.96
CA GLU A 632 50.50 9.33 1.13
C GLU A 632 50.43 9.65 -0.38
N ASP A 633 51.17 8.89 -1.19
CA ASP A 633 51.34 9.11 -2.63
C ASP A 633 50.00 8.88 -3.38
N SER A 634 49.51 9.90 -4.11
CA SER A 634 48.31 9.82 -4.96
C SER A 634 48.34 8.61 -5.91
N SER A 635 49.53 8.16 -6.32
CA SER A 635 49.72 6.93 -7.11
C SER A 635 49.33 5.67 -6.35
N GLN A 636 49.59 5.60 -5.04
CA GLN A 636 49.20 4.45 -4.21
C GLN A 636 47.67 4.36 -4.07
N ILE A 637 46.99 5.48 -3.88
CA ILE A 637 45.53 5.50 -3.74
C ILE A 637 44.84 5.17 -5.08
N PHE A 638 45.36 5.70 -6.19
CA PHE A 638 44.88 5.34 -7.53
C PHE A 638 45.02 3.84 -7.78
N ASN A 639 46.17 3.25 -7.45
CA ASN A 639 46.38 1.82 -7.61
C ASN A 639 45.52 0.99 -6.66
N GLY A 640 45.35 1.42 -5.41
CA GLY A 640 44.47 0.78 -4.44
C GLY A 640 43.02 0.75 -4.90
N LEU A 641 42.53 1.83 -5.54
CA LEU A 641 41.18 1.89 -6.12
C LEU A 641 41.00 0.85 -7.23
N LEU A 642 41.95 0.77 -8.16
CA LEU A 642 41.92 -0.21 -9.25
C LEU A 642 41.97 -1.65 -8.72
N ASP A 643 42.80 -1.92 -7.72
CA ASP A 643 42.89 -3.24 -7.08
C ASP A 643 41.55 -3.67 -6.46
N LYS A 644 40.88 -2.76 -5.76
CA LYS A 644 39.56 -3.01 -5.18
C LYS A 644 38.50 -3.26 -6.25
N CYS A 645 38.51 -2.50 -7.35
CA CYS A 645 37.59 -2.72 -8.47
C CYS A 645 37.82 -4.09 -9.14
N ILE A 646 39.07 -4.47 -9.38
CA ILE A 646 39.42 -5.76 -9.98
C ILE A 646 39.03 -6.91 -9.05
N ARG A 647 39.35 -6.82 -7.76
CA ARG A 647 38.91 -7.83 -6.77
C ARG A 647 37.40 -7.94 -6.68
N GLY A 648 36.67 -6.82 -6.78
CA GLY A 648 35.20 -6.80 -6.86
C GLY A 648 34.67 -7.57 -8.06
N ILE A 649 35.25 -7.35 -9.25
CA ILE A 649 34.90 -8.11 -10.47
C ILE A 649 35.17 -9.61 -10.30
N ILE A 650 36.28 -9.99 -9.67
CA ILE A 650 36.67 -11.40 -9.47
C ILE A 650 35.74 -12.13 -8.48
N ARG A 651 35.18 -11.41 -7.50
CA ARG A 651 34.25 -11.96 -6.49
C ARG A 651 32.82 -12.15 -6.99
N ASP A 652 32.47 -11.57 -8.16
CA ASP A 652 31.14 -11.68 -8.75
C ASP A 652 30.82 -13.14 -9.12
N GLN A 653 29.82 -13.74 -8.46
CA GLN A 653 29.45 -15.16 -8.69
C GLN A 653 28.92 -15.40 -10.10
N ASP A 654 28.43 -14.36 -10.79
CA ASP A 654 28.01 -14.46 -12.19
C ASP A 654 29.19 -14.70 -13.14
N LEU A 655 30.43 -14.41 -12.71
CA LEU A 655 31.64 -14.75 -13.46
C LEU A 655 31.96 -16.27 -13.42
N LEU A 656 31.42 -17.01 -12.44
CA LEU A 656 31.82 -18.38 -12.08
C LEU A 656 30.87 -19.51 -12.54
N SER A 657 29.77 -19.21 -13.21
CA SER A 657 28.78 -20.23 -13.62
C SER A 657 29.08 -20.84 -15.02
N THR A 658 28.49 -21.98 -15.41
CA THR A 658 28.96 -22.81 -16.56
C THR A 658 28.24 -22.65 -17.92
N GLU A 659 27.84 -21.45 -18.34
CA GLU A 659 27.10 -21.19 -19.60
C GLU A 659 27.98 -20.51 -20.67
N SER A 660 27.66 -20.71 -21.96
CA SER A 660 28.51 -20.41 -23.13
C SER A 660 28.95 -18.93 -23.30
N GLY A 661 28.24 -17.97 -22.70
CA GLY A 661 28.59 -16.55 -22.73
C GLY A 661 29.74 -16.11 -21.81
N ARG A 662 30.23 -16.99 -20.91
CA ARG A 662 31.15 -16.62 -19.82
C ARG A 662 32.63 -16.56 -20.21
N ILE A 663 33.11 -17.39 -21.13
CA ILE A 663 34.53 -17.38 -21.55
C ILE A 663 34.92 -16.01 -22.12
N SER A 664 34.05 -15.37 -22.91
CA SER A 664 34.31 -14.04 -23.44
C SER A 664 34.43 -12.98 -22.35
N ARG A 665 33.60 -13.04 -21.30
CA ARG A 665 33.68 -12.12 -20.14
C ARG A 665 34.97 -12.33 -19.36
N LEU A 666 35.40 -13.59 -19.19
CA LEU A 666 36.65 -13.90 -18.50
C LEU A 666 37.88 -13.36 -19.22
N LEU A 667 37.90 -13.50 -20.55
CA LEU A 667 38.99 -12.96 -21.38
C LEU A 667 39.05 -11.42 -21.30
N GLU A 668 37.91 -10.75 -21.17
CA GLU A 668 37.87 -9.30 -20.94
C GLU A 668 38.47 -8.90 -19.58
N VAL A 669 38.26 -9.70 -18.52
CA VAL A 669 38.88 -9.45 -17.20
C VAL A 669 40.39 -9.74 -17.26
N VAL A 670 40.83 -10.80 -17.95
CA VAL A 670 42.26 -11.08 -18.16
C VAL A 670 42.93 -9.94 -18.93
N LYS A 671 42.28 -9.42 -19.97
CA LYS A 671 42.73 -8.23 -20.69
C LYS A 671 42.84 -7.02 -19.77
N LEU A 672 41.88 -6.82 -18.87
CA LEU A 672 41.91 -5.74 -17.87
C LEU A 672 43.11 -5.88 -16.92
N CYS A 673 43.37 -7.09 -16.41
CA CYS A 673 44.53 -7.35 -15.55
C CYS A 673 45.86 -7.07 -16.28
N ILE A 674 45.97 -7.43 -17.56
CA ILE A 674 47.19 -7.18 -18.35
C ILE A 674 47.37 -5.67 -18.59
N THR A 675 46.32 -5.00 -19.07
CA THR A 675 46.36 -3.56 -19.39
C THR A 675 46.57 -2.67 -18.16
N THR A 676 46.18 -3.13 -16.98
CA THR A 676 46.39 -2.45 -15.69
C THR A 676 47.62 -2.94 -14.93
N ASN A 677 48.48 -3.78 -15.53
CA ASN A 677 49.70 -4.34 -14.94
C ASN A 677 49.48 -5.13 -13.62
N ARG A 678 48.41 -5.94 -13.56
CA ARG A 678 47.96 -6.75 -12.41
C ARG A 678 47.82 -8.23 -12.79
N VAL A 679 48.81 -8.75 -13.50
CA VAL A 679 48.79 -10.11 -14.07
C VAL A 679 48.68 -11.19 -12.97
N ASP A 680 49.17 -10.93 -11.76
CA ASP A 680 49.09 -11.87 -10.63
C ASP A 680 47.65 -12.19 -10.19
N GLU A 681 46.72 -11.25 -10.35
CA GLU A 681 45.30 -11.45 -10.05
C GLU A 681 44.64 -12.49 -10.98
N CYS A 682 45.22 -12.74 -12.16
CA CYS A 682 44.80 -13.84 -13.03
C CYS A 682 44.96 -15.21 -12.35
N THR A 683 45.90 -15.37 -11.42
CA THR A 683 46.05 -16.59 -10.61
C THR A 683 44.82 -16.83 -9.75
N ASN A 684 44.29 -15.76 -9.13
CA ASN A 684 43.08 -15.82 -8.31
C ASN A 684 41.86 -16.14 -9.16
N ILE A 685 41.76 -15.57 -10.36
CA ILE A 685 40.71 -15.88 -11.35
C ILE A 685 40.73 -17.37 -11.69
N PHE A 686 41.87 -17.90 -12.12
CA PHE A 686 42.00 -19.31 -12.51
C PHE A 686 41.72 -20.27 -11.35
N ARG A 687 42.12 -19.91 -10.12
CA ARG A 687 41.82 -20.69 -8.91
C ARG A 687 40.31 -20.71 -8.63
N SER A 688 39.64 -19.57 -8.69
CA SER A 688 38.19 -19.48 -8.46
C SER A 688 37.40 -20.26 -9.51
N ILE A 689 37.79 -20.22 -10.78
CA ILE A 689 37.21 -21.04 -11.85
C ILE A 689 37.34 -22.53 -11.53
N TRP A 690 38.54 -22.96 -11.13
CA TRP A 690 38.82 -24.38 -10.88
C TRP A 690 38.01 -24.91 -9.69
N ASN A 691 37.76 -24.06 -8.70
CA ASN A 691 37.04 -24.38 -7.47
C ASN A 691 35.52 -24.12 -7.53
N ALA A 692 34.99 -23.56 -8.63
CA ALA A 692 33.59 -23.19 -8.75
C ALA A 692 32.66 -24.41 -8.57
N ARG A 693 31.79 -24.38 -7.55
CA ARG A 693 30.78 -25.42 -7.29
C ARG A 693 29.62 -25.28 -8.28
N GLY A 694 29.28 -26.38 -8.96
CA GLY A 694 28.21 -26.45 -9.93
C GLY A 694 27.96 -27.92 -10.28
N ALA A 695 26.69 -28.34 -10.21
CA ALA A 695 26.18 -29.72 -10.12
C ALA A 695 26.31 -30.57 -11.42
N GLY A 696 27.44 -30.48 -12.13
CA GLY A 696 27.71 -31.25 -13.35
C GLY A 696 28.93 -32.16 -13.19
N ASP A 697 28.84 -33.34 -13.81
CA ASP A 697 29.94 -34.28 -14.07
C ASP A 697 31.26 -33.53 -14.36
N ALA A 698 32.33 -33.84 -13.63
CA ALA A 698 33.62 -33.17 -13.75
C ALA A 698 34.15 -33.19 -15.20
N LEU A 699 33.75 -34.21 -15.97
CA LEU A 699 34.01 -34.35 -17.39
C LEU A 699 33.36 -33.25 -18.25
N LYS A 700 32.16 -32.82 -17.89
CA LYS A 700 31.44 -31.74 -18.59
C LYS A 700 32.14 -30.40 -18.37
N LYS A 701 32.65 -30.12 -17.15
CA LYS A 701 33.42 -28.88 -16.87
C LYS A 701 34.71 -28.83 -17.67
N LEU A 702 35.43 -29.95 -17.71
CA LEU A 702 36.65 -30.07 -18.50
C LEU A 702 36.39 -29.83 -20.00
N THR A 703 35.40 -30.51 -20.58
CA THR A 703 35.15 -30.47 -22.03
C THR A 703 34.46 -29.19 -22.51
N LEU A 704 33.51 -28.65 -21.73
CA LEU A 704 32.74 -27.47 -22.15
C LEU A 704 33.36 -26.14 -21.70
N TYR A 705 34.29 -26.13 -20.74
CA TYR A 705 34.80 -24.90 -20.16
C TYR A 705 36.33 -24.81 -20.13
N TYR A 706 37.03 -25.75 -19.49
CA TYR A 706 38.49 -25.63 -19.34
C TYR A 706 39.24 -25.77 -20.67
N VAL A 707 38.87 -26.75 -21.51
CA VAL A 707 39.49 -26.93 -22.82
C VAL A 707 39.25 -25.72 -23.74
N PRO A 708 38.00 -25.25 -23.96
CA PRO A 708 37.76 -24.06 -24.78
C PRO A 708 38.40 -22.78 -24.24
N LEU A 709 38.48 -22.61 -22.91
CA LEU A 709 39.13 -21.45 -22.29
C LEU A 709 40.64 -21.44 -22.57
N THR A 710 41.33 -22.57 -22.41
CA THR A 710 42.77 -22.69 -22.69
C THR A 710 43.08 -22.37 -24.15
N ILE A 711 42.27 -22.88 -25.10
CA ILE A 711 42.43 -22.60 -26.54
C ILE A 711 42.20 -21.11 -26.84
N ARG A 712 41.18 -20.49 -26.26
CA ARG A 712 40.94 -19.06 -26.50
C ARG A 712 41.98 -18.16 -25.83
N LEU A 713 42.53 -18.57 -24.67
CA LEU A 713 43.63 -17.86 -24.02
C LEU A 713 44.89 -17.86 -24.89
N SER A 714 45.24 -19.00 -25.50
CA SER A 714 46.42 -19.06 -26.38
C SER A 714 46.32 -18.07 -27.55
N THR A 715 45.11 -17.87 -28.08
CA THR A 715 44.86 -16.89 -29.16
C THR A 715 44.86 -15.45 -28.64
N ARG A 716 44.14 -15.16 -27.54
CA ARG A 716 43.96 -13.78 -27.04
C ARG A 716 45.19 -13.18 -26.38
N LEU A 717 46.04 -13.99 -25.73
CA LEU A 717 47.26 -13.46 -25.09
C LEU A 717 48.25 -12.91 -26.13
N LEU A 718 48.35 -13.58 -27.29
CA LEU A 718 49.20 -13.14 -28.39
C LEU A 718 48.80 -11.75 -28.91
N GLU A 719 47.49 -11.48 -29.02
CA GLU A 719 46.97 -10.15 -29.40
C GLU A 719 47.31 -9.05 -28.38
N LEU A 720 47.54 -9.42 -27.12
CA LEU A 720 47.90 -8.49 -26.03
C LEU A 720 49.41 -8.39 -25.79
N GLY A 721 50.24 -8.99 -26.65
CA GLY A 721 51.69 -8.98 -26.52
C GLY A 721 52.24 -9.89 -25.43
N THR A 722 51.47 -10.88 -24.98
CA THR A 722 51.86 -11.88 -23.97
C THR A 722 51.76 -13.30 -24.55
N THR A 723 52.36 -14.29 -23.89
CA THR A 723 52.31 -15.70 -24.30
C THR A 723 51.67 -16.57 -23.23
N LEU A 724 51.03 -17.66 -23.65
CA LEU A 724 50.54 -18.69 -22.72
C LEU A 724 51.68 -19.31 -21.89
N LEU A 725 52.94 -19.19 -22.35
CA LEU A 725 54.12 -19.66 -21.62
C LEU A 725 54.48 -18.77 -20.41
N SER A 726 53.90 -17.58 -20.29
CA SER A 726 54.13 -16.69 -19.15
C SER A 726 53.28 -17.11 -17.93
N PRO A 727 53.81 -17.06 -16.70
CA PRO A 727 52.99 -17.18 -15.49
C PRO A 727 51.94 -16.06 -15.41
N PRO A 728 50.71 -16.32 -14.91
CA PRO A 728 50.19 -17.60 -14.39
C PRO A 728 49.50 -18.49 -15.46
N PHE A 729 49.48 -18.07 -16.73
CA PHE A 729 48.76 -18.74 -17.81
C PHE A 729 49.30 -20.14 -18.11
N ALA A 730 50.64 -20.29 -18.08
CA ALA A 730 51.31 -21.57 -18.33
C ALA A 730 50.88 -22.63 -17.31
N THR A 731 50.80 -22.26 -16.04
CA THR A 731 50.41 -23.14 -14.94
C THR A 731 48.97 -23.61 -15.10
N PHE A 732 48.05 -22.72 -15.50
CA PHE A 732 46.66 -23.08 -15.77
C PHE A 732 46.55 -24.05 -16.95
N ALA A 733 47.14 -23.71 -18.11
CA ALA A 733 47.08 -24.53 -19.31
C ALA A 733 47.69 -25.92 -19.10
N ARG A 734 48.84 -26.00 -18.42
CA ARG A 734 49.49 -27.27 -18.04
C ARG A 734 48.55 -28.14 -17.21
N ASN A 735 47.87 -27.59 -16.21
CA ASN A 735 46.96 -28.35 -15.36
C ASN A 735 45.70 -28.82 -16.11
N VAL A 736 45.17 -28.02 -17.05
CA VAL A 736 44.06 -28.46 -17.91
C VAL A 736 44.49 -29.65 -18.78
N ILE A 737 45.69 -29.62 -19.37
CA ILE A 737 46.22 -30.73 -20.17
C ILE A 737 46.35 -31.99 -19.32
N ARG A 738 46.96 -31.88 -18.13
CA ARG A 738 47.13 -33.01 -17.20
C ARG A 738 45.80 -33.61 -16.77
N TYR A 739 44.84 -32.77 -16.43
CA TYR A 739 43.49 -33.19 -16.05
C TYR A 739 42.74 -33.82 -17.23
N TYR A 740 42.92 -33.29 -18.44
CA TYR A 740 42.36 -33.89 -19.65
C TYR A 740 42.88 -35.31 -19.87
N LEU A 741 44.19 -35.53 -19.78
CA LEU A 741 44.79 -36.84 -19.99
C LEU A 741 44.33 -37.86 -18.94
N SER A 742 44.18 -37.44 -17.67
CA SER A 742 43.74 -38.33 -16.60
C SER A 742 42.27 -38.74 -16.74
N GLN A 743 41.39 -37.83 -17.17
CA GLN A 743 39.94 -38.08 -17.25
C GLN A 743 39.45 -38.59 -18.60
N MET A 744 40.10 -38.20 -19.71
CA MET A 744 39.61 -38.47 -21.07
C MET A 744 40.39 -39.56 -21.79
N LEU A 745 41.71 -39.66 -21.58
CA LEU A 745 42.57 -40.55 -22.37
C LEU A 745 42.63 -41.96 -21.75
N GLY A 746 43.23 -42.11 -20.56
CA GLY A 746 43.45 -43.41 -19.92
C GLY A 746 44.62 -44.21 -20.47
N SER A 747 44.48 -45.54 -20.60
CA SER A 747 45.44 -46.42 -21.29
C SER A 747 44.74 -47.31 -22.34
N LYS A 748 45.52 -48.12 -23.07
CA LYS A 748 44.98 -49.14 -23.98
C LYS A 748 44.08 -50.16 -23.28
N THR A 749 44.32 -50.42 -22.00
CA THR A 749 43.63 -51.42 -21.18
C THR A 749 42.63 -50.83 -20.19
N HIS A 750 42.69 -49.52 -19.92
CA HIS A 750 41.83 -48.83 -18.97
C HIS A 750 41.19 -47.59 -19.61
N ASN A 751 39.85 -47.52 -19.59
CA ASN A 751 39.11 -46.34 -20.04
C ASN A 751 38.51 -45.60 -18.82
N PRO A 752 38.97 -44.36 -18.53
CA PRO A 752 38.50 -43.58 -17.39
C PRO A 752 37.03 -43.15 -17.53
N ARG A 753 36.47 -43.18 -18.74
CA ARG A 753 35.06 -42.81 -19.02
C ARG A 753 34.07 -43.97 -18.84
N SER A 754 34.54 -45.21 -18.77
CA SER A 754 33.64 -46.38 -18.74
C SER A 754 33.03 -46.63 -17.36
N SER A 755 31.99 -45.86 -17.04
CA SER A 755 30.93 -46.37 -16.18
C SER A 755 29.94 -47.11 -17.08
N PRO A 756 29.73 -48.43 -16.93
CA PRO A 756 28.66 -49.11 -17.65
C PRO A 756 27.32 -48.39 -17.34
N PRO A 757 26.40 -48.26 -18.32
CA PRO A 757 25.12 -47.58 -18.11
C PRO A 757 24.46 -48.05 -16.82
N THR A 758 23.88 -47.13 -16.05
CA THR A 758 23.35 -47.42 -14.72
C THR A 758 22.23 -48.45 -14.84
N LEU A 759 22.55 -49.70 -14.54
CA LEU A 759 21.57 -50.79 -14.59
C LEU A 759 20.58 -50.59 -13.42
N PRO A 760 19.27 -50.62 -13.67
CA PRO A 760 18.24 -50.36 -12.66
C PRO A 760 18.07 -51.50 -11.64
N CYS A 761 19.03 -52.41 -11.55
CA CYS A 761 18.97 -53.63 -10.77
C CYS A 761 20.18 -53.73 -9.85
N ASN A 762 19.97 -54.28 -8.65
CA ASN A 762 21.02 -54.49 -7.65
C ASN A 762 22.11 -55.48 -8.12
N GLN A 763 23.27 -55.43 -7.46
CA GLN A 763 24.48 -56.19 -7.86
C GLN A 763 24.34 -57.72 -7.75
N SER A 764 23.29 -58.23 -7.12
CA SER A 764 23.04 -59.67 -6.93
C SER A 764 22.35 -60.35 -8.12
N CYS A 765 21.88 -59.61 -9.12
CA CYS A 765 21.27 -60.18 -10.33
C CYS A 765 22.32 -60.69 -11.33
N LYS A 766 22.52 -62.01 -11.39
CA LYS A 766 23.48 -62.67 -12.30
C LYS A 766 23.36 -62.24 -13.77
N THR A 767 22.13 -62.02 -14.27
CA THR A 767 21.90 -61.62 -15.66
C THR A 767 22.34 -60.17 -15.92
N CYS A 768 22.10 -59.26 -14.97
CA CYS A 768 22.58 -57.88 -15.04
C CYS A 768 24.11 -57.79 -14.86
N THR A 769 24.70 -58.64 -14.02
CA THR A 769 26.17 -58.74 -13.88
C THR A 769 26.83 -59.15 -15.21
N SER A 770 26.29 -60.13 -15.92
CA SER A 770 26.80 -60.53 -17.24
C SER A 770 26.62 -59.41 -18.28
N LEU A 771 25.51 -58.67 -18.24
CA LEU A 771 25.29 -57.53 -19.14
C LEU A 771 26.28 -56.39 -18.86
N ARG A 772 26.62 -56.13 -17.58
CA ARG A 772 27.64 -55.16 -17.18
C ARG A 772 29.03 -55.52 -17.74
N LYS A 773 29.44 -56.79 -17.57
CA LYS A 773 30.69 -57.31 -18.15
C LYS A 773 30.71 -57.18 -19.67
N PHE A 774 29.57 -57.37 -20.34
CA PHE A 774 29.47 -57.12 -21.76
C PHE A 774 29.75 -55.66 -22.08
N PHE A 775 29.16 -54.68 -21.39
CA PHE A 775 29.45 -53.25 -21.62
C PHE A 775 30.94 -52.90 -21.45
N GLU A 776 31.64 -53.52 -20.50
CA GLU A 776 33.09 -53.36 -20.28
C GLU A 776 33.95 -53.87 -21.46
N GLN A 777 33.45 -54.84 -22.24
CA GLN A 777 34.15 -55.40 -23.40
C GLN A 777 33.95 -54.53 -24.67
N LEU A 778 34.68 -53.43 -24.78
CA LEU A 778 34.52 -52.41 -25.84
C LEU A 778 34.86 -52.88 -27.26
N TYR A 779 35.54 -54.02 -27.40
CA TYR A 779 35.85 -54.63 -28.70
C TYR A 779 34.90 -55.78 -29.08
N VAL A 780 33.93 -56.10 -28.22
CA VAL A 780 32.88 -57.09 -28.50
C VAL A 780 31.59 -56.34 -28.86
N PRO A 781 31.17 -56.33 -30.15
CA PRO A 781 30.04 -55.52 -30.59
C PRO A 781 28.67 -56.13 -30.25
N HIS A 782 28.57 -57.46 -30.15
CA HIS A 782 27.35 -58.17 -29.81
C HIS A 782 27.64 -59.44 -29.02
N GLN A 783 26.68 -59.86 -28.17
CA GLN A 783 26.77 -61.08 -27.37
C GLN A 783 25.38 -61.69 -27.17
N ASP A 784 25.31 -63.03 -27.14
CA ASP A 784 24.07 -63.77 -26.87
C ASP A 784 23.93 -64.06 -25.37
N PHE A 785 22.74 -63.79 -24.82
CA PHE A 785 22.40 -63.99 -23.42
C PHE A 785 21.28 -65.03 -23.27
N CYS A 786 21.57 -66.12 -22.57
CA CYS A 786 20.60 -67.13 -22.19
C CYS A 786 20.00 -66.79 -20.81
N VAL A 787 18.69 -66.62 -20.74
CA VAL A 787 18.00 -66.13 -19.54
C VAL A 787 17.01 -67.18 -19.03
N SER A 788 16.84 -67.32 -17.71
CA SER A 788 15.87 -68.25 -17.14
C SER A 788 14.43 -67.78 -17.36
N ARG A 789 13.45 -68.70 -17.30
CA ARG A 789 12.03 -68.36 -17.40
C ARG A 789 11.58 -67.34 -16.33
N LYS A 790 12.17 -67.39 -15.13
CA LYS A 790 11.87 -66.49 -14.00
C LYS A 790 12.44 -65.07 -14.22
N THR A 791 13.58 -64.93 -14.88
CA THR A 791 14.28 -63.64 -15.06
C THR A 791 14.08 -62.99 -16.43
N ARG A 792 13.37 -63.65 -17.36
CA ARG A 792 13.10 -63.16 -18.72
C ARG A 792 12.44 -61.77 -18.75
N LYS A 793 11.35 -61.57 -18.00
CA LYS A 793 10.61 -60.29 -17.97
C LYS A 793 11.53 -59.15 -17.50
N HIS A 794 12.31 -59.39 -16.46
CA HIS A 794 13.28 -58.44 -15.93
C HIS A 794 14.36 -58.07 -16.95
N PHE A 795 14.96 -59.06 -17.62
CA PHE A 795 16.02 -58.82 -18.60
C PHE A 795 15.55 -57.97 -19.79
N VAL A 796 14.34 -58.23 -20.31
CA VAL A 796 13.77 -57.43 -21.40
C VAL A 796 13.50 -55.97 -20.96
N ILE A 797 13.04 -55.75 -19.73
CA ILE A 797 12.85 -54.39 -19.17
C ILE A 797 14.19 -53.65 -19.08
N VAL A 798 15.24 -54.32 -18.60
CA VAL A 798 16.59 -53.74 -18.53
C VAL A 798 17.09 -53.38 -19.92
N LEU A 799 16.96 -54.27 -20.91
CA LEU A 799 17.41 -53.99 -22.28
C LEU A 799 16.63 -52.84 -22.93
N ARG A 800 15.31 -52.73 -22.68
CA ARG A 800 14.51 -51.60 -23.17
C ARG A 800 14.94 -50.25 -22.57
N ARG A 801 15.34 -50.22 -21.30
CA ARG A 801 15.90 -49.01 -20.66
C ARG A 801 17.29 -48.64 -21.16
N LEU A 802 17.98 -49.57 -21.82
CA LEU A 802 19.29 -49.35 -22.44
C LEU A 802 19.18 -49.17 -23.96
N SER A 803 17.99 -48.83 -24.46
CA SER A 803 17.71 -48.68 -25.88
C SER A 803 18.51 -47.57 -26.56
N ASP A 804 19.11 -46.65 -25.81
CA ASP A 804 20.06 -45.64 -26.34
C ASP A 804 21.45 -46.22 -26.62
N PHE A 805 21.81 -47.34 -25.99
CA PHE A 805 23.16 -47.93 -26.04
C PHE A 805 23.23 -49.26 -26.78
N VAL A 806 22.14 -50.03 -26.76
CA VAL A 806 22.07 -51.38 -27.36
C VAL A 806 20.77 -51.61 -28.12
N SER A 807 20.83 -52.48 -29.12
CA SER A 807 19.68 -53.16 -29.72
C SER A 807 19.65 -54.62 -29.29
N PHE A 808 18.47 -55.26 -29.31
CA PHE A 808 18.38 -56.68 -28.99
C PHE A 808 17.30 -57.42 -29.78
N THR A 809 17.55 -58.70 -30.05
CA THR A 809 16.63 -59.60 -30.77
C THR A 809 16.53 -60.95 -30.07
N GLU A 810 15.32 -61.51 -29.91
CA GLU A 810 15.14 -62.86 -29.39
C GLU A 810 15.44 -63.88 -30.50
N VAL A 811 16.52 -64.64 -30.37
CA VAL A 811 16.98 -65.60 -31.40
C VAL A 811 16.26 -66.94 -31.25
N THR A 812 16.07 -67.39 -30.01
CA THR A 812 15.25 -68.56 -29.64
C THR A 812 14.59 -68.31 -28.28
N ARG A 813 13.58 -69.12 -27.90
CA ARG A 813 12.82 -68.89 -26.65
C ARG A 813 13.77 -68.79 -25.45
N ASN A 814 13.84 -67.61 -24.84
CA ASN A 814 14.73 -67.25 -23.71
C ASN A 814 16.24 -67.04 -24.04
N ARG A 815 16.60 -66.86 -25.32
CA ARG A 815 17.95 -66.44 -25.75
C ARG A 815 17.87 -65.13 -26.53
N TYR A 816 18.57 -64.10 -26.04
CA TYR A 816 18.56 -62.76 -26.60
C TYR A 816 19.95 -62.37 -27.12
N ARG A 817 20.05 -61.99 -28.40
CA ARG A 817 21.24 -61.36 -28.96
C ARG A 817 21.18 -59.87 -28.68
N VAL A 818 22.19 -59.34 -27.99
CA VAL A 818 22.29 -57.91 -27.65
C VAL A 818 23.49 -57.33 -28.38
N ALA A 819 23.29 -56.23 -29.11
CA ALA A 819 24.32 -55.55 -29.88
C ALA A 819 24.46 -54.09 -29.43
N LYS A 820 25.69 -53.60 -29.22
CA LYS A 820 25.97 -52.21 -28.86
C LYS A 820 25.97 -51.33 -30.10
N TYR A 821 25.45 -50.11 -29.98
CA TYR A 821 25.55 -49.14 -31.06
C TYR A 821 26.97 -48.62 -31.24
N ARG A 822 27.29 -48.23 -32.48
CA ARG A 822 28.57 -47.62 -32.84
C ARG A 822 28.83 -46.31 -32.09
N CYS A 823 27.78 -45.51 -31.83
CA CYS A 823 27.87 -44.27 -31.06
C CYS A 823 28.31 -44.47 -29.60
N PHE A 824 28.12 -45.66 -29.03
CA PHE A 824 28.66 -46.02 -27.72
C PHE A 824 30.09 -46.59 -27.85
N LEU A 825 30.32 -47.46 -28.84
CA LEU A 825 31.60 -48.17 -28.98
C LEU A 825 32.76 -47.26 -29.41
N ILE A 826 32.57 -46.47 -30.46
CA ILE A 826 33.66 -45.71 -31.08
C ILE A 826 34.26 -44.70 -30.10
N PRO A 827 33.48 -43.86 -29.39
CA PRO A 827 34.05 -42.92 -28.42
C PRO A 827 34.78 -43.62 -27.28
N ASN A 828 34.30 -44.79 -26.85
CA ASN A 828 34.93 -45.53 -25.77
C ASN A 828 36.18 -46.33 -26.18
N ARG A 829 36.56 -46.37 -27.46
CA ARG A 829 37.81 -47.04 -27.89
C ARG A 829 39.04 -46.16 -27.68
N TRP A 830 40.20 -46.80 -27.48
CA TRP A 830 41.43 -46.09 -27.18
C TRP A 830 41.88 -45.20 -28.34
N GLU A 831 41.75 -45.70 -29.58
CA GLU A 831 42.19 -45.01 -30.78
C GLU A 831 41.45 -43.69 -30.98
N HIS A 832 40.13 -43.68 -30.72
CA HIS A 832 39.33 -42.47 -30.80
C HIS A 832 39.68 -41.47 -29.69
N ARG A 833 39.92 -41.95 -28.46
CA ARG A 833 40.35 -41.08 -27.33
C ARG A 833 41.72 -40.46 -27.56
N LEU A 834 42.64 -41.22 -28.16
CA LEU A 834 43.96 -40.72 -28.55
C LEU A 834 43.83 -39.63 -29.62
N GLU A 835 42.96 -39.82 -30.61
CA GLU A 835 42.68 -38.82 -31.63
C GLU A 835 42.09 -37.53 -31.04
N GLU A 836 41.11 -37.63 -30.14
CA GLU A 836 40.56 -36.48 -29.41
C GLU A 836 41.64 -35.74 -28.59
N ALA A 837 42.54 -36.49 -27.92
CA ALA A 837 43.63 -35.90 -27.15
C ALA A 837 44.67 -35.17 -28.03
N LYS A 838 45.04 -35.74 -29.18
CA LYS A 838 45.94 -35.11 -30.14
C LYS A 838 45.34 -33.82 -30.70
N ASN A 839 44.07 -33.86 -31.10
CA ASN A 839 43.37 -32.69 -31.63
C ASN A 839 43.30 -31.54 -30.59
N PHE A 840 43.13 -31.87 -29.31
CA PHE A 840 43.20 -30.87 -28.24
C PHE A 840 44.60 -30.25 -28.12
N LEU A 841 45.67 -31.07 -28.06
CA LEU A 841 47.05 -30.57 -27.95
C LEU A 841 47.43 -29.68 -29.13
N ILE A 842 47.11 -30.10 -30.37
CA ILE A 842 47.33 -29.32 -31.60
C ILE A 842 46.59 -27.96 -31.55
N SER A 843 45.40 -27.93 -30.93
CA SER A 843 44.64 -26.68 -30.78
C SER A 843 45.25 -25.72 -29.75
N VAL A 844 46.16 -26.18 -28.90
CA VAL A 844 46.88 -25.36 -27.91
C VAL A 844 48.20 -24.84 -28.48
N GLY A 845 48.93 -25.65 -29.25
CA GLY A 845 50.18 -25.28 -29.93
C GLY A 845 50.81 -26.45 -30.70
N ASP A 846 51.94 -26.19 -31.37
CA ASP A 846 52.75 -27.23 -32.00
C ASP A 846 53.53 -28.07 -30.96
N ASP A 847 54.19 -29.14 -31.41
CA ASP A 847 54.88 -30.08 -30.52
C ASP A 847 55.98 -29.37 -29.69
N ASP A 848 56.72 -28.44 -30.29
CA ASP A 848 57.76 -27.64 -29.62
C ASP A 848 57.16 -26.74 -28.53
N PHE A 849 55.99 -26.13 -28.80
CA PHE A 849 55.28 -25.31 -27.82
C PHE A 849 54.72 -26.14 -26.67
N ILE A 850 54.18 -27.32 -26.94
CA ILE A 850 53.69 -28.24 -25.89
C ILE A 850 54.85 -28.76 -25.05
N GLU A 851 56.01 -29.04 -25.64
CA GLU A 851 57.22 -29.42 -24.92
C GLU A 851 57.65 -28.31 -23.94
N GLN A 852 57.70 -27.05 -24.40
CA GLN A 852 58.00 -25.90 -23.55
C GLN A 852 56.95 -25.67 -22.45
N LEU A 853 55.67 -25.85 -22.76
CA LEU A 853 54.57 -25.66 -21.81
C LEU A 853 54.58 -26.72 -20.71
N MET A 854 54.81 -27.98 -21.06
CA MET A 854 54.77 -29.12 -20.15
C MET A 854 56.07 -29.28 -19.33
N GLY A 855 57.22 -28.85 -19.86
CA GLY A 855 58.49 -28.88 -19.16
C GLY A 855 58.90 -30.29 -18.76
N ASP A 856 59.24 -30.49 -17.48
CA ASP A 856 59.59 -31.79 -16.89
C ASP A 856 58.51 -32.86 -17.04
N GLN A 857 57.25 -32.46 -17.20
CA GLN A 857 56.10 -33.35 -17.34
C GLN A 857 55.86 -33.84 -18.79
N PHE A 858 56.68 -33.42 -19.76
CA PHE A 858 56.50 -33.78 -21.17
C PHE A 858 56.76 -35.28 -21.44
N GLU A 859 57.63 -35.91 -20.66
CA GLU A 859 57.90 -37.35 -20.81
C GLU A 859 56.69 -38.18 -20.35
N ASP A 860 56.04 -37.79 -19.25
CA ASP A 860 54.81 -38.43 -18.79
C ASP A 860 53.65 -38.26 -19.79
N LEU A 861 53.59 -37.12 -20.49
CA LEU A 861 52.66 -36.89 -21.60
C LEU A 861 52.90 -37.90 -22.73
N LYS A 862 54.15 -38.10 -23.16
CA LYS A 862 54.50 -39.07 -24.21
C LYS A 862 54.09 -40.49 -23.83
N ILE A 863 54.40 -40.91 -22.60
CA ILE A 863 54.04 -42.25 -22.09
C ILE A 863 52.51 -42.46 -22.11
N ALA A 864 51.73 -41.42 -21.75
CA ALA A 864 50.28 -41.47 -21.81
C ALA A 864 49.76 -41.56 -23.26
N LEU A 865 50.32 -40.81 -24.21
CA LEU A 865 49.94 -40.85 -25.63
C LEU A 865 50.26 -42.21 -26.29
N GLU A 866 51.29 -42.92 -25.83
CA GLU A 866 51.58 -44.30 -26.26
C GLU A 866 50.61 -45.34 -25.71
N GLY A 867 49.83 -44.97 -24.69
CA GLY A 867 48.85 -45.80 -24.00
C GLY A 867 49.45 -46.86 -23.09
N LYS A 868 50.70 -46.67 -22.66
CA LYS A 868 51.44 -47.58 -21.76
C LYS A 868 50.94 -47.52 -20.31
N SER A 869 50.56 -46.33 -19.82
CA SER A 869 49.98 -46.12 -18.49
C SER A 869 48.95 -44.99 -18.53
N SER A 870 48.04 -44.95 -17.56
CA SER A 870 47.11 -43.81 -17.40
C SER A 870 47.84 -42.65 -16.74
N TYR A 871 47.60 -41.43 -17.21
CA TYR A 871 48.19 -40.22 -16.63
C TYR A 871 47.61 -39.98 -15.23
N ASN A 872 48.46 -40.01 -14.19
CA ASN A 872 48.00 -39.89 -12.81
C ASN A 872 47.94 -38.42 -12.38
N TYR A 873 46.75 -37.83 -12.40
CA TYR A 873 46.52 -36.46 -11.95
C TYR A 873 45.10 -36.30 -11.39
N THR A 874 45.00 -35.95 -10.11
CA THR A 874 43.73 -35.85 -9.38
C THR A 874 43.29 -34.41 -9.08
N GLY A 875 44.18 -33.42 -9.16
CA GLY A 875 43.92 -31.98 -8.87
C GLY A 875 43.49 -31.68 -7.41
N PRO A 876 43.62 -30.43 -6.88
CA PRO A 876 43.92 -29.15 -7.56
C PRO A 876 45.28 -28.50 -7.17
N LEU A 877 45.62 -27.37 -7.81
CA LEU A 877 46.82 -26.51 -7.62
C LEU A 877 47.30 -26.37 -6.15
N PRO A 878 48.63 -26.36 -5.87
CA PRO A 878 49.16 -26.24 -4.51
C PRO A 878 48.91 -24.85 -3.88
N PRO A 879 48.86 -24.74 -2.54
CA PRO A 879 48.90 -23.46 -1.83
C PRO A 879 50.27 -22.78 -2.00
N HIS A 880 50.25 -21.47 -1.90
CA HIS A 880 51.38 -20.53 -2.01
C HIS A 880 52.67 -21.07 -1.34
N GLU A 881 53.77 -21.20 -2.08
CA GLU A 881 55.10 -21.20 -1.45
C GLU A 881 55.32 -19.78 -0.90
N GLN A 882 55.28 -19.62 0.42
CA GLN A 882 55.89 -18.48 1.10
C GLN A 882 57.34 -18.87 1.41
N GLN A 883 58.28 -18.04 0.94
CA GLN A 883 59.67 -18.12 1.33
C GLN A 883 59.80 -17.95 2.86
N GLY A 884 60.47 -18.91 3.49
CA GLY A 884 61.16 -18.87 4.78
C GLY A 884 60.70 -17.88 5.85
N GLY A 885 59.95 -18.37 6.82
CA GLY A 885 59.73 -17.73 8.12
C GLY A 885 59.22 -18.76 9.13
N THR A 886 59.98 -18.97 10.20
CA THR A 886 59.81 -19.98 11.25
C THR A 886 58.38 -20.06 11.81
N ALA A 887 57.77 -21.25 11.74
CA ALA A 887 56.55 -21.58 12.45
C ALA A 887 56.88 -22.18 13.82
N ASP A 888 56.52 -21.46 14.87
CA ASP A 888 56.43 -21.96 16.23
C ASP A 888 54.96 -22.31 16.55
N ASN A 889 54.81 -23.25 17.48
CA ASN A 889 53.61 -23.99 17.86
C ASN A 889 52.34 -23.16 18.13
N MET A 890 51.16 -23.72 17.84
CA MET A 890 50.17 -24.10 18.87
C MET A 890 48.98 -24.86 18.29
N ALA A 891 48.65 -25.94 18.98
CA ALA A 891 47.60 -26.88 18.66
C ALA A 891 46.22 -26.41 19.15
N ASP A 892 45.24 -26.86 18.37
CA ASP A 892 43.79 -26.85 18.53
C ASP A 892 43.33 -27.46 19.86
N ASN A 893 42.43 -26.77 20.56
CA ASN A 893 41.58 -27.34 21.61
C ASN A 893 40.47 -26.33 21.96
N THR A 894 39.30 -26.45 21.33
CA THR A 894 38.01 -26.11 21.94
C THR A 894 36.88 -26.80 21.16
N LYS A 895 36.48 -27.97 21.66
CA LYS A 895 35.07 -28.38 21.69
C LYS A 895 34.62 -28.11 23.12
N ASP A 896 33.57 -27.34 23.31
CA ASP A 896 32.71 -27.48 24.47
C ASP A 896 31.26 -27.16 24.08
N ASP A 897 30.42 -28.03 24.62
CA ASP A 897 28.99 -28.17 24.44
C ASP A 897 28.22 -27.00 25.08
N ILE A 898 27.08 -26.63 24.49
CA ILE A 898 26.07 -25.75 25.11
C ILE A 898 24.90 -26.65 25.53
N GLU A 899 24.83 -26.88 26.84
CA GLU A 899 23.63 -27.38 27.53
C GLU A 899 22.55 -26.30 27.60
N VAL A 900 21.32 -26.74 27.43
CA VAL A 900 20.07 -26.01 27.62
C VAL A 900 19.53 -26.38 29.00
N GLU A 901 19.32 -25.38 29.87
CA GLU A 901 18.12 -25.22 30.71
C GLU A 901 18.26 -23.99 31.62
N THR A 902 17.56 -22.90 31.27
CA THR A 902 16.60 -22.18 32.14
C THR A 902 15.84 -21.13 31.34
#